data_AF-A0A9P6V6H6-F1
#
_entry.id   AF-A0A9P6V6H6-F1
#
_cell.length_a   1.000
_cell.length_b   1.000
_cell.length_c   1.000
_cell.angle_alpha   90.00
_cell.angle_beta   90.00
_cell.angle_gamma   90.00
#
_symmetry.space_group_name_H-M   'P 1'
#
loop_
_entity.id
_entity.type
_entity.pdbx_description
1 polymer ?
#
loop_
_entity_poly.entity_id
_entity_poly.type
_entity_poly.pdbx_seq_one_letter_code
_entity_poly.pdbx_strand_id
1 'polypeptide(L)'
;MTYMFSFSASDRKKSAPTHTITTTATTSTAKSTTTKAKATVALPLQLPEILYIIFSFLSEHTIHHSVRHVCKQWLAISRPFAQCSALWKDRISTQYKHGYVLKRLQNVTILRVLFEQTWQLKNTQFAWRELADKIDSLRDMGQLRIWKLELNGGNFLESRIYTILPRITTLTHLRIDRMVQQVVHVGVILAVAPHLKKLHIEGTKTLPHTVELDTTPAWADPVLQDNFNTVDSELVNLTIKWMSIDQLTLESIIDRCPRLVTLRLVELRQAVSQSEPFDRARLFTLVSSACPFMSWFHLSFERQCMSREESIAYTETFDPQPEGESIAAMKQRIQQKPASRRVLSILSNDIRPETHLQLFRSQVVHVNTITTLEICLGNGLLLSRYVSHTLHDFLCSSPWLQHLIAPMIPYYAEYMDLEGLVDPISGSYHPRQCRLGKQPMDLFRTRKRVWACRGLKTLRIQIESMETDHASEENSRIIFGYLAKVCPDLQELSIRRRQLNLNLAGGLCLLTRLRKLERLMIWTETWTKLSKKDLEWMARVPKKKSMEQWVLGLATGSRSYKRGRDHHHTHDINGKGRPGMAARTLSSASTSSSSSGDSQLDTQRSTGDETRSPLTVDDMKGVGSMADIEAWEREQELVKKRKSGGSSSRIGLLGSSSRSKGRRSFDREDEGVCWPKLEFLGLQLVMTHKEQPLKLEEHLPAMIAKIRPETEFSCEAGRWHELN
;
A
#
# COMPACT_ATOMS: atom_id res chain seq x y z
N MET A 1 35.95 -13.30 -5.41
CA MET A 1 35.45 -14.33 -6.35
C MET A 1 35.57 -13.79 -7.76
N THR A 2 36.54 -14.29 -8.52
CA THR A 2 36.82 -13.86 -9.90
C THR A 2 36.15 -14.88 -10.83
N TYR A 3 35.05 -14.51 -11.50
CA TYR A 3 34.40 -15.39 -12.47
C TYR A 3 35.02 -15.15 -13.85
N MET A 4 35.76 -16.12 -14.37
CA MET A 4 36.14 -16.16 -15.79
C MET A 4 35.00 -16.77 -16.61
N PHE A 5 34.47 -16.01 -17.57
CA PHE A 5 33.56 -16.53 -18.59
C PHE A 5 34.37 -16.93 -19.83
N SER A 6 34.35 -18.21 -20.23
CA SER A 6 34.82 -18.63 -21.54
C SER A 6 33.65 -18.62 -22.53
N PHE A 7 33.79 -17.89 -23.63
CA PHE A 7 32.87 -17.96 -24.76
C PHE A 7 33.35 -19.06 -25.72
N SER A 8 32.62 -20.18 -25.77
CA SER A 8 32.79 -21.18 -26.84
C SER A 8 31.83 -20.87 -27.97
N ALA A 9 32.35 -20.46 -29.13
CA ALA A 9 31.60 -20.37 -30.37
C ALA A 9 31.46 -21.79 -30.95
N SER A 10 30.26 -22.35 -30.88
CA SER A 10 29.94 -23.65 -31.49
C SER A 10 29.55 -23.45 -32.96
N ASP A 11 30.49 -23.71 -33.86
CA ASP A 11 30.23 -23.84 -35.30
C ASP A 11 29.52 -25.17 -35.57
N ARG A 12 28.20 -25.11 -35.80
CA ARG A 12 27.42 -26.25 -36.30
C ARG A 12 27.61 -26.37 -37.82
N LYS A 13 28.60 -27.17 -38.24
CA LYS A 13 28.62 -27.74 -39.60
C LYS A 13 27.54 -28.83 -39.72
N LYS A 14 26.54 -28.60 -40.56
CA LYS A 14 25.59 -29.61 -41.03
C LYS A 14 26.31 -30.54 -42.01
N SER A 15 26.24 -31.85 -41.76
CA SER A 15 26.60 -32.90 -42.72
C SER A 15 25.43 -33.14 -43.68
N ALA A 16 25.75 -33.19 -44.97
CA ALA A 16 24.87 -33.65 -46.06
C ALA A 16 25.70 -34.50 -47.05
N PRO A 17 25.08 -35.39 -47.84
CA PRO A 17 25.68 -36.64 -48.22
C PRO A 17 26.53 -36.57 -49.50
N THR A 18 27.43 -37.53 -49.55
CA THR A 18 28.46 -37.82 -50.55
C THR A 18 27.88 -37.99 -51.97
N HIS A 19 28.31 -37.13 -52.90
CA HIS A 19 28.34 -37.46 -54.32
C HIS A 19 29.70 -37.09 -54.92
N THR A 20 30.30 -38.12 -55.50
CA THR A 20 31.58 -38.15 -56.21
C THR A 20 31.45 -37.43 -57.55
N ILE A 21 32.17 -36.31 -57.75
CA ILE A 21 32.49 -35.80 -59.10
C ILE A 21 33.92 -35.24 -59.10
N THR A 22 34.72 -35.81 -60.01
CA THR A 22 36.06 -35.43 -60.43
C THR A 22 36.01 -34.19 -61.32
N THR A 23 36.70 -33.08 -61.00
CA THR A 23 37.32 -32.19 -62.02
C THR A 23 38.29 -31.14 -61.46
N THR A 24 39.51 -31.16 -62.02
CA THR A 24 40.42 -30.06 -62.39
C THR A 24 40.80 -28.96 -61.40
N ALA A 25 42.07 -29.02 -61.00
CA ALA A 25 42.85 -27.93 -60.41
C ALA A 25 42.94 -26.72 -61.35
N THR A 26 42.59 -25.53 -60.84
CA THR A 26 43.01 -24.25 -61.40
C THR A 26 43.61 -23.41 -60.28
N THR A 27 44.92 -23.22 -60.35
CA THR A 27 45.74 -22.49 -59.39
C THR A 27 45.52 -20.98 -59.59
N SER A 28 44.69 -20.34 -58.76
CA SER A 28 44.60 -18.86 -58.73
C SER A 28 45.39 -18.31 -57.54
N THR A 29 46.55 -17.75 -57.84
CA THR A 29 47.43 -17.02 -56.92
C THR A 29 46.76 -15.69 -56.52
N ALA A 30 46.06 -15.68 -55.39
CA ALA A 30 45.51 -14.46 -54.80
C ALA A 30 46.61 -13.71 -54.02
N LYS A 31 46.96 -12.51 -54.50
CA LYS A 31 47.86 -11.56 -53.82
C LYS A 31 47.30 -11.18 -52.45
N SER A 32 47.99 -11.61 -51.40
CA SER A 32 47.81 -11.14 -50.02
C SER A 32 48.27 -9.68 -49.92
N THR A 33 47.34 -8.73 -50.04
CA THR A 33 47.53 -7.35 -49.60
C THR A 33 47.28 -7.27 -48.11
N THR A 34 48.36 -7.30 -47.32
CA THR A 34 48.41 -7.02 -45.89
C THR A 34 48.10 -5.55 -45.61
N THR A 35 46.82 -5.19 -45.61
CA THR A 35 46.35 -3.92 -45.04
C THR A 35 46.51 -3.97 -43.53
N LYS A 36 47.48 -3.21 -42.99
CA LYS A 36 47.64 -2.96 -41.55
C LYS A 36 46.31 -2.44 -40.98
N ALA A 37 45.56 -3.30 -40.30
CA ALA A 37 44.32 -2.93 -39.63
C ALA A 37 44.65 -1.90 -38.52
N LYS A 38 44.16 -0.68 -38.69
CA LYS A 38 44.22 0.38 -37.69
C LYS A 38 43.48 -0.16 -36.45
N ALA A 39 44.18 -0.29 -35.32
CA ALA A 39 43.59 -0.72 -34.06
C ALA A 39 42.51 0.30 -33.64
N THR A 40 41.26 0.02 -33.95
CA THR A 40 40.12 0.78 -33.43
C THR A 40 40.05 0.56 -31.94
N VAL A 41 40.29 1.63 -31.18
CA VAL A 41 40.07 1.66 -29.72
C VAL A 41 38.63 1.24 -29.46
N ALA A 42 38.44 0.13 -28.73
CA ALA A 42 37.12 -0.34 -28.37
C ALA A 42 36.41 0.73 -27.54
N LEU A 43 35.19 1.09 -27.95
CA LEU A 43 34.39 2.05 -27.19
C LEU A 43 34.05 1.44 -25.82
N PRO A 44 34.01 2.23 -24.72
CA PRO A 44 33.73 1.69 -23.38
C PRO A 44 32.44 0.84 -23.30
N LEU A 45 31.40 1.17 -24.07
CA LEU A 45 30.15 0.42 -24.12
C LEU A 45 30.23 -0.91 -24.91
N GLN A 46 31.38 -1.20 -25.53
CA GLN A 46 31.66 -2.51 -26.14
C GLN A 46 32.27 -3.48 -25.13
N LEU A 47 32.79 -2.99 -23.99
CA LEU A 47 33.37 -3.81 -22.93
C LEU A 47 32.25 -4.41 -22.05
N PRO A 48 32.07 -5.74 -22.05
CA PRO A 48 31.00 -6.38 -21.29
C PRO A 48 31.03 -6.08 -19.78
N GLU A 49 32.21 -5.90 -19.21
CA GLU A 49 32.44 -5.62 -17.79
C GLU A 49 31.87 -4.27 -17.39
N ILE A 50 32.05 -3.25 -18.25
CA ILE A 50 31.49 -1.91 -18.02
C ILE A 50 29.96 -1.97 -18.11
N LEU A 51 29.41 -2.65 -19.12
CA LEU A 51 27.96 -2.84 -19.24
C LEU A 51 27.39 -3.62 -18.04
N TYR A 52 28.10 -4.62 -17.54
CA TYR A 52 27.69 -5.39 -16.35
C TYR A 52 27.58 -4.49 -15.12
N ILE A 53 28.59 -3.64 -14.88
CA ILE A 53 28.56 -2.66 -13.80
C ILE A 53 27.40 -1.68 -14.01
N ILE A 54 27.23 -1.11 -15.19
CA ILE A 54 26.11 -0.20 -15.49
C ILE A 54 24.76 -0.87 -15.21
N PHE A 55 24.55 -2.08 -15.72
CA PHE A 55 23.28 -2.79 -15.55
C PHE A 55 23.01 -3.16 -14.09
N SER A 56 24.04 -3.36 -13.27
CA SER A 56 23.89 -3.59 -11.84
C SER A 56 23.28 -2.41 -11.07
N PHE A 57 23.34 -1.20 -11.63
CA PHE A 57 22.72 0.01 -11.08
C PHE A 57 21.34 0.32 -11.68
N LEU A 58 20.90 -0.43 -12.70
CA LEU A 58 19.60 -0.20 -13.34
C LEU A 58 18.48 -0.95 -12.61
N SER A 59 17.30 -0.35 -12.57
CA SER A 59 16.11 -1.03 -12.07
C SER A 59 15.72 -2.21 -12.96
N GLU A 60 15.10 -3.23 -12.37
CA GLU A 60 14.61 -4.39 -13.11
C GLU A 60 13.68 -3.99 -14.26
N HIS A 61 12.80 -3.02 -14.02
CA HIS A 61 11.91 -2.47 -15.04
C HIS A 61 12.70 -1.90 -16.24
N THR A 62 13.72 -1.07 -15.98
CA THR A 62 14.57 -0.50 -17.03
C THR A 62 15.29 -1.60 -17.80
N ILE A 63 15.79 -2.62 -17.09
CA ILE A 63 16.46 -3.75 -17.72
C ILE A 63 15.49 -4.50 -18.63
N HIS A 64 14.28 -4.78 -18.15
CA HIS A 64 13.28 -5.56 -18.86
C HIS A 64 12.76 -4.84 -20.10
N HIS A 65 12.42 -3.55 -19.99
CA HIS A 65 11.73 -2.80 -21.04
C HIS A 65 12.65 -2.02 -21.97
N SER A 66 13.87 -1.68 -21.53
CA SER A 66 14.80 -0.87 -22.34
C SER A 66 16.05 -1.67 -22.72
N VAL A 67 16.85 -2.07 -21.73
CA VAL A 67 18.19 -2.64 -21.96
C VAL A 67 18.17 -3.88 -22.84
N ARG A 68 17.24 -4.80 -22.58
CA ARG A 68 17.11 -6.07 -23.31
C ARG A 68 16.79 -5.92 -24.79
N HIS A 69 16.27 -4.76 -25.19
CA HIS A 69 15.84 -4.49 -26.55
C HIS A 69 16.86 -3.70 -27.36
N VAL A 70 17.97 -3.26 -26.76
CA VAL A 70 19.01 -2.47 -27.45
C VAL A 70 19.77 -3.31 -28.48
N CYS A 71 20.43 -4.39 -28.05
CA CYS A 71 21.14 -5.30 -28.95
C CYS A 71 21.33 -6.69 -28.30
N LYS A 72 21.84 -7.67 -29.08
CA LYS A 72 22.07 -9.04 -28.60
C LYS A 72 23.08 -9.13 -27.45
N GLN A 73 24.13 -8.30 -27.47
CA GLN A 73 25.15 -8.25 -26.40
C GLN A 73 24.54 -7.75 -25.09
N TRP A 74 23.76 -6.67 -25.14
CA TRP A 74 23.08 -6.09 -23.97
C TRP A 74 22.07 -7.07 -23.40
N LEU A 75 21.27 -7.73 -24.26
CA LEU A 75 20.38 -8.81 -23.85
C LEU A 75 21.14 -9.96 -23.17
N ALA A 76 22.34 -10.32 -23.62
CA ALA A 76 23.12 -11.39 -23.01
C ALA A 76 23.68 -10.99 -21.63
N ILE A 77 24.24 -9.79 -21.52
CA ILE A 77 24.83 -9.24 -20.29
C ILE A 77 23.76 -8.92 -19.25
N SER A 78 22.57 -8.50 -19.67
CA SER A 78 21.48 -8.12 -18.77
C SER A 78 20.75 -9.31 -18.15
N ARG A 79 20.93 -10.53 -18.69
CA ARG A 79 20.23 -11.74 -18.22
C ARG A 79 20.39 -12.03 -16.73
N PRO A 80 21.58 -11.92 -16.10
CA PRO A 80 21.74 -12.18 -14.67
C PRO A 80 20.96 -11.18 -13.79
N PHE A 81 20.70 -9.98 -14.31
CA PHE A 81 20.01 -8.91 -13.58
C PHE A 81 18.49 -8.92 -13.79
N ALA A 82 18.00 -9.56 -14.85
CA ALA A 82 16.57 -9.72 -15.08
C ALA A 82 16.04 -10.85 -14.20
N GLN A 83 15.16 -10.54 -13.23
CA GLN A 83 14.48 -11.59 -12.50
C GLN A 83 13.64 -12.39 -13.48
N CYS A 84 13.84 -13.70 -13.46
CA CYS A 84 13.12 -14.61 -14.31
C CYS A 84 12.24 -15.48 -13.41
N SER A 85 10.94 -15.23 -13.44
CA SER A 85 9.98 -16.08 -12.75
C SER A 85 9.49 -17.20 -13.65
N ALA A 86 9.37 -18.41 -13.10
CA ALA A 86 8.61 -19.49 -13.71
C ALA A 86 7.42 -19.87 -12.83
N LEU A 87 6.29 -20.18 -13.45
CA LEU A 87 5.09 -20.66 -12.78
C LEU A 87 4.95 -22.17 -13.02
N TRP A 88 5.15 -22.94 -11.97
CA TRP A 88 4.84 -24.36 -11.90
C TRP A 88 3.40 -24.53 -11.43
N LYS A 89 2.52 -24.97 -12.32
CA LYS A 89 1.14 -25.32 -11.95
C LYS A 89 1.05 -26.81 -11.69
N ASP A 90 0.52 -27.17 -10.53
CA ASP A 90 0.26 -28.56 -10.16
C ASP A 90 -1.02 -29.07 -10.85
N ARG A 91 -1.00 -29.12 -12.19
CA ARG A 91 -2.14 -29.52 -13.03
C ARG A 91 -1.79 -30.72 -13.89
N ILE A 92 -2.74 -31.66 -13.98
CA ILE A 92 -2.59 -32.95 -14.64
C ILE A 92 -2.60 -32.85 -16.17
N SER A 93 -3.26 -31.82 -16.73
CA SER A 93 -3.68 -31.87 -18.14
C SER A 93 -2.66 -31.40 -19.19
N THR A 94 -1.44 -30.99 -18.83
CA THR A 94 -0.45 -30.60 -19.86
C THR A 94 0.99 -30.94 -19.47
N GLN A 95 1.42 -32.19 -19.68
CA GLN A 95 2.85 -32.56 -19.71
C GLN A 95 3.70 -31.57 -20.54
N TYR A 96 3.12 -31.03 -21.62
CA TYR A 96 3.75 -30.02 -22.47
C TYR A 96 4.18 -28.73 -21.74
N LYS A 97 3.49 -28.32 -20.66
CA LYS A 97 3.82 -27.07 -19.95
C LYS A 97 4.94 -27.25 -18.93
N HIS A 98 5.04 -28.40 -18.26
CA HIS A 98 6.15 -28.66 -17.33
C HIS A 98 7.48 -28.75 -18.07
N GLY A 99 7.51 -29.43 -19.22
CA GLY A 99 8.71 -29.50 -20.06
C GLY A 99 9.26 -28.12 -20.47
N TYR A 100 8.38 -27.13 -20.68
CA TYR A 100 8.81 -25.75 -20.95
C TYR A 100 9.48 -25.09 -19.73
N VAL A 101 8.91 -25.27 -18.53
CA VAL A 101 9.49 -24.76 -17.29
C VAL A 101 10.84 -25.43 -17.00
N LEU A 102 10.91 -26.76 -17.10
CA LEU A 102 12.14 -27.54 -16.87
C LEU A 102 13.26 -27.12 -17.82
N LYS A 103 12.96 -26.87 -19.11
CA LYS A 103 13.94 -26.36 -20.09
C LYS A 103 14.46 -24.96 -19.76
N ARG A 104 13.67 -24.13 -19.07
CA ARG A 104 14.04 -22.76 -18.72
C ARG A 104 14.61 -22.61 -17.32
N LEU A 105 14.52 -23.65 -16.48
CA LEU A 105 14.82 -23.58 -15.05
C LEU A 105 16.24 -23.08 -14.73
N GLN A 106 17.23 -23.35 -15.61
CA GLN A 106 18.61 -22.84 -15.49
C GLN A 106 18.71 -21.30 -15.44
N ASN A 107 17.70 -20.60 -15.95
CA ASN A 107 17.65 -19.14 -15.96
C ASN A 107 16.65 -18.59 -14.93
N VAL A 108 15.93 -19.46 -14.21
CA VAL A 108 14.87 -19.05 -13.28
C VAL A 108 15.49 -18.63 -11.96
N THR A 109 15.10 -17.46 -11.48
CA THR A 109 15.51 -16.92 -10.18
C THR A 109 14.38 -16.98 -9.15
N ILE A 110 13.12 -16.94 -9.61
CA ILE A 110 11.92 -17.05 -8.79
C ILE A 110 11.08 -18.23 -9.28
N LEU A 111 10.94 -19.27 -8.47
CA LEU A 111 10.03 -20.37 -8.75
C LEU A 111 8.72 -20.13 -8.02
N ARG A 112 7.63 -19.94 -8.77
CA ARG A 112 6.28 -19.85 -8.22
C ARG A 112 5.56 -21.17 -8.45
N VAL A 113 4.98 -21.73 -7.41
CA VAL A 113 4.24 -22.99 -7.44
C VAL A 113 2.80 -22.67 -7.09
N LEU A 114 1.88 -22.96 -8.00
CA LEU A 114 0.45 -22.84 -7.76
C LEU A 114 -0.15 -24.24 -7.64
N PHE A 115 -0.72 -24.52 -6.48
CA PHE A 115 -1.43 -25.76 -6.22
C PHE A 115 -2.91 -25.58 -6.53
N GLU A 116 -3.37 -26.28 -7.57
CA GLU A 116 -4.81 -26.40 -7.81
C GLU A 116 -5.34 -27.60 -7.00
N GLN A 117 -6.52 -27.46 -6.39
CA GLN A 117 -7.18 -28.53 -5.64
C GLN A 117 -7.55 -29.67 -6.59
N THR A 118 -6.62 -30.59 -6.84
CA THR A 118 -6.86 -31.80 -7.62
C THR A 118 -6.64 -33.02 -6.74
N TRP A 119 -7.61 -33.92 -6.73
CA TRP A 119 -7.63 -35.10 -5.86
C TRP A 119 -6.74 -36.26 -6.36
N GLN A 120 -6.08 -36.12 -7.52
CA GLN A 120 -5.29 -37.20 -8.12
C GLN A 120 -3.79 -37.09 -7.77
N LEU A 121 -3.40 -37.73 -6.66
CA LEU A 121 -2.04 -37.73 -6.12
C LEU A 121 -0.96 -38.30 -7.06
N LYS A 122 -1.24 -39.37 -7.81
CA LYS A 122 -0.21 -40.14 -8.54
C LYS A 122 0.53 -39.33 -9.62
N ASN A 123 -0.20 -38.58 -10.45
CA ASN A 123 0.43 -37.81 -11.54
C ASN A 123 1.27 -36.64 -11.03
N THR A 124 0.89 -36.06 -9.88
CA THR A 124 1.65 -34.97 -9.28
C THR A 124 3.01 -35.43 -8.78
N GLN A 125 3.11 -36.60 -8.14
CA GLN A 125 4.38 -37.14 -7.64
C GLN A 125 5.42 -37.30 -8.75
N PHE A 126 5.02 -37.76 -9.94
CA PHE A 126 5.91 -37.89 -11.08
C PHE A 126 6.48 -36.52 -11.52
N ALA A 127 5.61 -35.52 -11.68
CA ALA A 127 6.03 -34.18 -12.09
C ALA A 127 6.96 -33.51 -11.05
N TRP A 128 6.69 -33.73 -9.76
CA TRP A 128 7.56 -33.24 -8.67
C TRP A 128 8.92 -33.95 -8.66
N ARG A 129 8.97 -35.25 -8.98
CA ARG A 129 10.23 -35.98 -9.17
C ARG A 129 11.03 -35.42 -10.33
N GLU A 130 10.41 -35.18 -11.49
CA GLU A 130 11.11 -34.55 -12.63
C GLU A 130 11.66 -33.16 -12.29
N LEU A 131 10.90 -32.36 -11.53
CA LEU A 131 11.36 -31.06 -11.05
C LEU A 131 12.55 -31.19 -10.12
N ALA A 132 12.48 -32.10 -9.15
CA ALA A 132 13.56 -32.43 -8.23
C ALA A 132 14.83 -32.87 -8.97
N ASP A 133 14.73 -33.84 -9.88
CA ASP A 133 15.85 -34.35 -10.67
C ASP A 133 16.48 -33.24 -11.52
N LYS A 134 15.65 -32.34 -12.06
CA LYS A 134 16.14 -31.19 -12.81
C LYS A 134 16.85 -30.17 -11.92
N ILE A 135 16.36 -29.92 -10.71
CA ILE A 135 17.02 -29.05 -9.72
C ILE A 135 18.37 -29.64 -9.31
N ASP A 136 18.42 -30.95 -9.01
CA ASP A 136 19.67 -31.65 -8.68
C ASP A 136 20.68 -31.51 -9.83
N SER A 137 20.27 -31.82 -11.06
CA SER A 137 21.11 -31.64 -12.25
C SER A 137 21.65 -30.21 -12.40
N LEU A 138 20.82 -29.20 -12.16
CA LEU A 138 21.26 -27.79 -12.23
C LEU A 138 22.18 -27.41 -11.09
N ARG A 139 21.95 -27.92 -9.88
CA ARG A 139 22.81 -27.71 -8.71
C ARG A 139 24.19 -28.29 -8.95
N ASP A 140 24.25 -29.54 -9.42
CA ASP A 140 25.50 -30.26 -9.65
C ASP A 140 26.32 -29.60 -10.78
N MET A 141 25.66 -28.97 -11.76
CA MET A 141 26.30 -28.14 -12.78
C MET A 141 26.68 -26.72 -12.30
N GLY A 142 26.35 -26.32 -11.06
CA GLY A 142 26.55 -24.96 -10.57
C GLY A 142 25.69 -23.90 -11.29
N GLN A 143 24.59 -24.32 -11.92
CA GLN A 143 23.70 -23.48 -12.72
C GLN A 143 22.37 -23.17 -12.02
N LEU A 144 22.14 -23.68 -10.81
CA LEU A 144 20.92 -23.39 -10.05
C LEU A 144 20.96 -21.94 -9.53
N ARG A 145 19.94 -21.15 -9.88
CA ARG A 145 19.84 -19.71 -9.55
C ARG A 145 18.59 -19.34 -8.75
N ILE A 146 17.81 -20.33 -8.32
CA ILE A 146 16.54 -20.12 -7.65
C ILE A 146 16.78 -19.64 -6.22
N TRP A 147 16.67 -18.35 -5.98
CA TRP A 147 16.84 -17.77 -4.64
C TRP A 147 15.52 -17.45 -3.94
N LYS A 148 14.40 -17.49 -4.67
CA LYS A 148 13.05 -17.27 -4.15
C LYS A 148 12.09 -18.38 -4.57
N LEU A 149 11.41 -18.96 -3.59
CA LEU A 149 10.35 -19.95 -3.79
C LEU A 149 9.04 -19.39 -3.22
N GLU A 150 8.02 -19.30 -4.08
CA GLU A 150 6.67 -18.90 -3.68
C GLU A 150 5.71 -20.07 -3.91
N LEU A 151 4.96 -20.43 -2.88
CA LEU A 151 4.02 -21.53 -2.86
C LEU A 151 2.64 -20.94 -2.60
N ASN A 152 1.69 -21.16 -3.49
CA ASN A 152 0.33 -20.63 -3.35
C ASN A 152 -0.69 -21.76 -3.46
N GLY A 153 -1.45 -21.94 -2.37
CA GLY A 153 -2.39 -23.03 -2.21
C GLY A 153 -1.72 -24.33 -1.78
N GLY A 154 -2.52 -25.39 -1.64
CA GLY A 154 -2.02 -26.77 -1.66
C GLY A 154 -2.13 -27.54 -0.36
N ASN A 155 -2.28 -28.84 -0.54
CA ASN A 155 -2.07 -29.88 0.44
C ASN A 155 -0.67 -30.49 0.19
N PHE A 156 -0.04 -31.07 1.22
CA PHE A 156 1.16 -31.92 1.09
C PHE A 156 2.50 -31.18 0.87
N LEU A 157 2.85 -30.22 1.75
CA LEU A 157 4.22 -29.73 1.88
C LEU A 157 5.22 -30.87 2.08
N GLU A 158 4.82 -31.92 2.81
CA GLU A 158 5.71 -33.03 3.17
C GLU A 158 6.26 -33.78 1.97
N SER A 159 5.38 -34.33 1.15
CA SER A 159 5.80 -35.15 0.00
C SER A 159 6.39 -34.34 -1.16
N ARG A 160 6.23 -33.02 -1.16
CA ARG A 160 6.54 -32.18 -2.34
C ARG A 160 7.56 -31.10 -2.07
N ILE A 161 7.36 -30.31 -1.03
CA ILE A 161 8.15 -29.11 -0.77
C ILE A 161 9.38 -29.46 0.03
N TYR A 162 9.24 -30.24 1.10
CA TYR A 162 10.40 -30.64 1.87
C TYR A 162 11.35 -31.56 1.09
N THR A 163 10.89 -32.20 0.02
CA THR A 163 11.77 -32.98 -0.87
C THR A 163 12.60 -32.10 -1.82
N ILE A 164 12.15 -30.88 -2.14
CA ILE A 164 12.91 -29.96 -3.01
C ILE A 164 13.71 -28.91 -2.22
N LEU A 165 13.28 -28.53 -1.03
CA LEU A 165 13.92 -27.47 -0.25
C LEU A 165 15.41 -27.72 0.01
N PRO A 166 15.86 -28.91 0.47
CA PRO A 166 17.28 -29.20 0.65
C PRO A 166 18.11 -29.10 -0.64
N ARG A 167 17.46 -29.19 -1.80
CA ARG A 167 18.12 -29.12 -3.11
C ARG A 167 18.36 -27.68 -3.56
N ILE A 168 17.62 -26.72 -3.02
CA ILE A 168 17.70 -25.30 -3.39
C ILE A 168 18.59 -24.57 -2.37
N THR A 169 19.88 -24.87 -2.40
CA THR A 169 20.87 -24.29 -1.46
C THR A 169 21.05 -22.77 -1.58
N THR A 170 20.57 -22.17 -2.68
CA THR A 170 20.61 -20.71 -2.93
C THR A 170 19.38 -19.97 -2.39
N LEU A 171 18.43 -20.69 -1.74
CA LEU A 171 17.18 -20.13 -1.27
C LEU A 171 17.41 -19.12 -0.15
N THR A 172 16.98 -17.88 -0.38
CA THR A 172 17.02 -16.79 0.62
C THR A 172 15.62 -16.30 0.98
N HIS A 173 14.60 -16.65 0.17
CA HIS A 173 13.24 -16.19 0.34
C HIS A 173 12.25 -17.35 0.12
N LEU A 174 11.50 -17.71 1.15
CA LEU A 174 10.43 -18.69 1.09
C LEU A 174 9.11 -18.03 1.47
N ARG A 175 8.11 -18.18 0.61
CA ARG A 175 6.75 -17.70 0.85
C ARG A 175 5.77 -18.83 0.63
N ILE A 176 4.92 -19.10 1.61
CA ILE A 176 3.88 -20.11 1.59
C ILE A 176 2.56 -19.41 1.90
N ASP A 177 1.67 -19.32 0.91
CA ASP A 177 0.38 -18.66 1.00
C ASP A 177 -0.77 -19.66 0.87
N ARG A 178 -1.88 -19.39 1.57
CA ARG A 178 -3.15 -20.14 1.45
C ARG A 178 -2.97 -21.63 1.70
N MET A 179 -2.19 -21.97 2.72
CA MET A 179 -1.98 -23.36 3.08
C MET A 179 -3.29 -24.06 3.44
N VAL A 180 -3.43 -25.30 2.97
CA VAL A 180 -4.55 -26.17 3.34
C VAL A 180 -4.10 -27.32 4.25
N GLN A 181 -2.80 -27.67 4.24
CA GLN A 181 -2.23 -28.65 5.17
C GLN A 181 -2.16 -28.10 6.61
N GLN A 182 -2.50 -28.97 7.56
CA GLN A 182 -2.61 -28.64 8.98
C GLN A 182 -1.30 -28.34 9.71
N VAL A 183 -0.12 -28.75 9.21
CA VAL A 183 1.15 -28.60 9.97
C VAL A 183 2.28 -28.07 9.09
N VAL A 184 3.05 -27.10 9.62
CA VAL A 184 4.29 -26.58 9.03
C VAL A 184 5.43 -26.78 10.03
N HIS A 185 6.46 -27.53 9.62
CA HIS A 185 7.66 -27.75 10.42
C HIS A 185 8.69 -26.66 10.13
N VAL A 186 8.58 -25.53 10.82
CA VAL A 186 9.50 -24.38 10.63
C VAL A 186 10.93 -24.77 11.02
N GLY A 187 11.09 -25.66 12.01
CA GLY A 187 12.37 -26.25 12.35
C GLY A 187 13.06 -26.82 11.11
N VAL A 188 12.42 -27.78 10.43
CA VAL A 188 12.97 -28.37 9.20
C VAL A 188 13.31 -27.34 8.15
N ILE A 189 12.43 -26.38 7.86
CA ILE A 189 12.68 -25.32 6.87
C ILE A 189 13.98 -24.58 7.18
N LEU A 190 14.20 -24.22 8.44
CA LEU A 190 15.37 -23.44 8.84
C LEU A 190 16.68 -24.24 8.75
N ALA A 191 16.73 -25.55 9.03
CA ALA A 191 17.97 -26.29 8.78
C ALA A 191 18.22 -26.63 7.33
N VAL A 192 17.19 -26.94 6.56
CA VAL A 192 17.41 -27.31 5.14
C VAL A 192 17.75 -26.07 4.30
N ALA A 193 17.40 -24.87 4.77
CA ALA A 193 17.71 -23.60 4.14
C ALA A 193 18.40 -22.63 5.13
N PRO A 194 19.68 -22.88 5.48
CA PRO A 194 20.39 -22.07 6.48
C PRO A 194 20.62 -20.60 6.04
N HIS A 195 20.61 -20.34 4.74
CA HIS A 195 20.74 -18.99 4.16
C HIS A 195 19.39 -18.26 4.01
N LEU A 196 18.31 -18.80 4.57
CA LEU A 196 16.98 -18.23 4.45
C LEU A 196 16.91 -16.90 5.22
N LYS A 197 16.69 -15.81 4.50
CA LYS A 197 16.58 -14.45 5.06
C LYS A 197 15.14 -14.02 5.26
N LYS A 198 14.21 -14.54 4.46
CA LYS A 198 12.78 -14.20 4.56
C LYS A 198 11.92 -15.45 4.52
N LEU A 199 11.08 -15.61 5.54
CA LEU A 199 10.09 -16.67 5.65
C LEU A 199 8.71 -16.04 5.86
N HIS A 200 7.79 -16.35 4.96
CA HIS A 200 6.38 -15.96 5.06
C HIS A 200 5.52 -17.21 5.01
N ILE A 201 4.68 -17.41 6.01
CA ILE A 201 3.75 -18.53 6.13
C ILE A 201 2.36 -17.96 6.42
N GLU A 202 1.39 -18.30 5.58
CA GLU A 202 0.02 -17.84 5.67
C GLU A 202 -0.94 -19.01 5.46
N GLY A 203 -1.68 -19.31 6.52
CA GLY A 203 -2.74 -20.30 6.53
C GLY A 203 -3.99 -19.83 5.81
N THR A 204 -5.11 -20.52 6.06
CA THR A 204 -6.45 -20.05 5.68
C THR A 204 -7.26 -19.78 6.93
N LYS A 205 -8.05 -18.71 6.96
CA LYS A 205 -8.92 -18.39 8.12
C LYS A 205 -9.91 -19.52 8.48
N THR A 206 -10.27 -20.39 7.53
CA THR A 206 -11.32 -21.41 7.72
C THR A 206 -10.84 -22.67 8.43
N LEU A 207 -9.55 -22.99 8.38
CA LEU A 207 -9.00 -24.25 8.91
C LEU A 207 -7.92 -23.97 9.95
N PRO A 208 -7.84 -24.77 11.03
CA PRO A 208 -6.72 -24.71 11.95
C PRO A 208 -5.48 -25.28 11.27
N HIS A 209 -4.42 -24.49 11.26
CA HIS A 209 -3.10 -24.89 10.80
C HIS A 209 -2.14 -24.64 11.94
N THR A 210 -1.13 -25.47 12.13
CA THR A 210 -0.21 -25.46 13.25
C THR A 210 1.21 -25.26 12.73
N VAL A 211 1.98 -24.44 13.43
CA VAL A 211 3.43 -24.32 13.24
C VAL A 211 4.11 -25.12 14.33
N GLU A 212 5.01 -26.01 13.94
CA GLU A 212 5.79 -26.85 14.84
C GLU A 212 7.29 -26.61 14.63
N LEU A 213 8.07 -26.71 15.71
CA LEU A 213 9.53 -26.68 15.65
C LEU A 213 10.16 -28.05 15.40
N ASP A 214 9.36 -29.11 15.24
CA ASP A 214 9.91 -30.46 15.09
C ASP A 214 10.89 -30.52 13.91
N THR A 215 12.10 -30.99 14.21
CA THR A 215 13.21 -31.20 13.25
C THR A 215 13.31 -32.65 12.79
N THR A 216 12.49 -33.52 13.39
CA THR A 216 12.49 -34.97 13.25
C THR A 216 11.17 -35.51 12.72
N PRO A 217 10.54 -34.89 11.72
CA PRO A 217 9.29 -35.44 11.25
C PRO A 217 9.55 -36.83 10.65
N ALA A 218 8.59 -37.73 10.80
CA ALA A 218 8.73 -39.15 10.47
C ALA A 218 9.13 -39.45 9.01
N TRP A 219 9.05 -38.47 8.11
CA TRP A 219 9.44 -38.58 6.70
C TRP A 219 10.87 -38.15 6.40
N ALA A 220 11.61 -37.56 7.35
CA ALA A 220 12.99 -37.13 7.17
C ALA A 220 13.96 -38.29 7.47
N ASP A 221 14.34 -39.01 6.42
CA ASP A 221 15.40 -40.03 6.45
C ASP A 221 16.61 -39.52 5.64
N PRO A 222 17.81 -39.31 6.24
CA PRO A 222 18.19 -39.55 7.63
C PRO A 222 17.73 -38.42 8.58
N VAL A 223 17.62 -38.78 9.85
CA VAL A 223 17.23 -37.87 10.93
C VAL A 223 18.21 -36.69 11.00
N LEU A 224 17.71 -35.45 10.88
CA LEU A 224 18.53 -34.22 10.89
C LEU A 224 19.14 -33.88 12.27
N GLN A 225 19.28 -34.86 13.18
CA GLN A 225 19.29 -34.68 14.63
C GLN A 225 20.51 -33.95 15.23
N ASP A 226 21.71 -34.03 14.65
CA ASP A 226 22.91 -33.63 15.40
C ASP A 226 23.37 -32.17 15.25
N ASN A 227 22.93 -31.44 14.21
CA ASN A 227 23.46 -30.09 13.93
C ASN A 227 22.47 -28.94 14.18
N PHE A 228 21.25 -29.24 14.63
CA PHE A 228 20.20 -28.23 14.74
C PHE A 228 20.34 -27.29 15.92
N ASN A 229 21.10 -27.67 16.95
CA ASN A 229 21.19 -26.91 18.19
C ASN A 229 22.24 -25.79 18.16
N THR A 230 23.03 -25.65 17.09
CA THR A 230 24.20 -24.73 17.09
C THR A 230 24.22 -23.69 16.00
N VAL A 231 23.36 -23.77 14.98
CA VAL A 231 23.43 -22.83 13.84
C VAL A 231 22.41 -21.72 14.00
N ASP A 232 22.90 -20.52 14.33
CA ASP A 232 22.12 -19.29 14.26
C ASP A 232 21.57 -19.07 12.85
N SER A 233 20.27 -18.83 12.75
CA SER A 233 19.60 -18.60 11.48
C SER A 233 19.93 -17.22 10.90
N GLU A 234 20.11 -17.12 9.58
CA GLU A 234 20.23 -15.84 8.87
C GLU A 234 18.88 -15.11 8.69
N LEU A 235 17.81 -15.59 9.31
CA LEU A 235 16.48 -15.07 9.13
C LEU A 235 16.36 -13.61 9.59
N VAL A 236 16.01 -12.75 8.64
CA VAL A 236 15.84 -11.30 8.83
C VAL A 236 14.36 -10.94 8.94
N ASN A 237 13.50 -11.60 8.16
CA ASN A 237 12.07 -11.36 8.14
C ASN A 237 11.29 -12.66 8.37
N LEU A 238 10.49 -12.70 9.43
CA LEU A 238 9.55 -13.77 9.70
C LEU A 238 8.12 -13.21 9.66
N THR A 239 7.24 -13.84 8.91
CA THR A 239 5.80 -13.54 8.91
C THR A 239 5.02 -14.84 9.02
N ILE A 240 4.16 -14.93 10.03
CA ILE A 240 3.25 -16.04 10.28
C ILE A 240 1.84 -15.46 10.40
N LYS A 241 0.90 -15.95 9.59
CA LYS A 241 -0.49 -15.45 9.59
C LYS A 241 -1.49 -16.59 9.62
N TRP A 242 -2.55 -16.43 10.42
CA TRP A 242 -3.66 -17.39 10.49
C TRP A 242 -3.21 -18.82 10.80
N MET A 243 -2.20 -18.95 11.66
CA MET A 243 -1.67 -20.21 12.14
C MET A 243 -1.82 -20.29 13.66
N SER A 244 -2.00 -21.51 14.16
CA SER A 244 -1.80 -21.91 15.53
C SER A 244 -0.32 -22.14 15.79
N ILE A 245 0.19 -21.65 16.91
CA ILE A 245 1.57 -21.86 17.32
C ILE A 245 1.62 -21.90 18.84
N ASP A 246 2.36 -22.85 19.40
CA ASP A 246 2.61 -22.86 20.85
C ASP A 246 3.70 -21.84 21.21
N GLN A 247 3.62 -21.32 22.44
CA GLN A 247 4.54 -20.28 22.89
C GLN A 247 6.01 -20.73 22.88
N LEU A 248 6.30 -21.96 23.31
CA LEU A 248 7.67 -22.48 23.40
C LEU A 248 8.31 -22.62 22.01
N THR A 249 7.56 -23.09 21.02
CA THR A 249 7.98 -23.13 19.62
C THR A 249 8.32 -21.74 19.10
N LEU A 250 7.45 -20.75 19.35
CA LEU A 250 7.71 -19.39 18.89
C LEU A 250 8.95 -18.77 19.55
N GLU A 251 9.07 -18.91 20.87
CA GLU A 251 10.22 -18.42 21.63
C GLU A 251 11.52 -19.06 21.13
N SER A 252 11.51 -20.38 20.92
CA SER A 252 12.65 -21.11 20.37
C SER A 252 13.02 -20.69 18.95
N ILE A 253 12.04 -20.29 18.11
CA ILE A 253 12.32 -19.73 16.78
C ILE A 253 13.02 -18.36 16.92
N ILE A 254 12.54 -17.51 17.83
CA ILE A 254 13.08 -16.16 18.07
C ILE A 254 14.52 -16.24 18.59
N ASP A 255 14.77 -17.11 19.57
CA ASP A 255 16.12 -17.32 20.14
C ASP A 255 17.14 -17.74 19.10
N ARG A 256 16.72 -18.51 18.09
CA ARG A 256 17.57 -18.96 16.97
C ARG A 256 17.74 -17.90 15.87
N CYS A 257 17.05 -16.77 15.95
CA CYS A 257 17.04 -15.73 14.91
C CYS A 257 17.47 -14.36 15.46
N PRO A 258 18.69 -14.19 15.97
CA PRO A 258 19.15 -12.92 16.55
C PRO A 258 19.21 -11.76 15.53
N ARG A 259 19.21 -12.08 14.24
CA ARG A 259 19.26 -11.12 13.12
C ARG A 259 17.88 -10.66 12.65
N LEU A 260 16.83 -11.03 13.37
CA LEU A 260 15.46 -10.71 12.98
C LEU A 260 15.21 -9.19 13.08
N VAL A 261 14.84 -8.60 11.94
CA VAL A 261 14.53 -7.17 11.79
C VAL A 261 13.04 -6.95 11.63
N THR A 262 12.31 -7.96 11.15
CA THR A 262 10.85 -7.93 10.99
C THR A 262 10.24 -9.23 11.50
N LEU A 263 9.35 -9.13 12.47
CA LEU A 263 8.56 -10.24 13.00
C LEU A 263 7.07 -9.90 12.94
N ARG A 264 6.31 -10.59 12.09
CA ARG A 264 4.87 -10.33 11.92
C ARG A 264 4.06 -11.57 12.23
N LEU A 265 3.35 -11.54 13.35
CA LEU A 265 2.54 -12.62 13.89
C LEU A 265 1.07 -12.19 13.87
N VAL A 266 0.41 -12.39 12.72
CA VAL A 266 -0.89 -11.77 12.41
C VAL A 266 -2.03 -12.76 12.63
N GLU A 267 -2.99 -12.41 13.50
CA GLU A 267 -4.16 -13.23 13.82
C GLU A 267 -3.79 -14.69 14.13
N LEU A 268 -2.80 -14.88 15.02
CA LEU A 268 -2.40 -16.19 15.50
C LEU A 268 -3.51 -16.88 16.29
N ARG A 269 -3.51 -18.21 16.29
CA ARG A 269 -4.34 -19.02 17.17
C ARG A 269 -3.47 -19.64 18.25
N GLN A 270 -4.07 -19.87 19.40
CA GLN A 270 -3.43 -20.68 20.42
C GLN A 270 -3.51 -22.15 20.00
N ALA A 271 -2.39 -22.89 20.11
CA ALA A 271 -2.39 -24.32 19.86
C ALA A 271 -3.32 -25.03 20.85
N VAL A 272 -4.12 -26.00 20.37
CA VAL A 272 -5.09 -26.75 21.19
C VAL A 272 -4.39 -27.54 22.32
N SER A 273 -3.12 -27.88 22.12
CA SER A 273 -2.28 -28.57 23.09
C SER A 273 -1.86 -27.70 24.28
N GLN A 274 -1.98 -26.37 24.19
CA GLN A 274 -1.50 -25.47 25.23
C GLN A 274 -2.56 -25.28 26.32
N SER A 275 -2.29 -25.74 27.54
CA SER A 275 -3.18 -25.61 28.69
C SER A 275 -3.23 -24.19 29.27
N GLU A 276 -2.12 -23.46 29.18
CA GLU A 276 -1.98 -22.11 29.73
C GLU A 276 -2.20 -21.04 28.65
N PRO A 277 -2.80 -19.88 28.99
CA PRO A 277 -2.95 -18.77 28.07
C PRO A 277 -1.59 -18.30 27.55
N PHE A 278 -1.57 -17.79 26.31
CA PHE A 278 -0.35 -17.26 25.72
C PHE A 278 0.14 -16.02 26.48
N ASP A 279 1.32 -16.07 27.06
CA ASP A 279 1.93 -14.95 27.79
C ASP A 279 2.66 -14.02 26.81
N ARG A 280 2.00 -12.94 26.41
CA ARG A 280 2.55 -11.95 25.47
C ARG A 280 3.69 -11.14 26.09
N ALA A 281 3.63 -10.85 27.39
CA ALA A 281 4.64 -10.01 28.06
C ALA A 281 6.00 -10.72 28.10
N ARG A 282 6.00 -12.03 28.34
CA ARG A 282 7.20 -12.86 28.22
C ARG A 282 7.77 -12.82 26.80
N LEU A 283 6.93 -12.97 25.77
CA LEU A 283 7.37 -12.89 24.38
C LEU A 283 7.96 -11.51 24.03
N PHE A 284 7.36 -10.42 24.51
CA PHE A 284 7.86 -9.06 24.34
C PHE A 284 9.26 -8.89 24.93
N THR A 285 9.45 -9.38 26.15
CA THR A 285 10.76 -9.39 26.82
C THR A 285 11.79 -10.18 26.01
N LEU A 286 11.40 -11.35 25.49
CA LEU A 286 12.27 -12.17 24.65
C LEU A 286 12.66 -11.45 23.36
N VAL A 287 11.70 -10.89 22.62
CA VAL A 287 11.98 -10.17 21.37
C VAL A 287 12.90 -8.97 21.60
N SER A 288 12.68 -8.22 22.69
CA SER A 288 13.54 -7.06 23.00
C SER A 288 15.00 -7.45 23.26
N SER A 289 15.22 -8.61 23.91
CA SER A 289 16.55 -9.09 24.28
C SER A 289 17.24 -9.89 23.16
N ALA A 290 16.51 -10.78 22.48
CA ALA A 290 17.05 -11.64 21.43
C ALA A 290 17.22 -10.91 20.09
N CYS A 291 16.42 -9.89 19.79
CA CYS A 291 16.41 -9.21 18.48
C CYS A 291 16.65 -7.69 18.59
N PRO A 292 17.87 -7.24 18.92
CA PRO A 292 18.17 -5.82 19.19
C PRO A 292 18.01 -4.90 17.96
N PHE A 293 17.90 -5.45 16.76
CA PHE A 293 17.72 -4.70 15.51
C PHE A 293 16.28 -4.74 14.98
N MET A 294 15.33 -5.16 15.81
CA MET A 294 13.92 -5.21 15.44
C MET A 294 13.41 -3.83 15.02
N SER A 295 12.90 -3.71 13.79
CA SER A 295 12.33 -2.47 13.24
C SER A 295 10.82 -2.55 13.08
N TRP A 296 10.29 -3.76 12.91
CA TRP A 296 8.88 -4.02 12.68
C TRP A 296 8.45 -5.26 13.43
N PHE A 297 7.65 -5.07 14.48
CA PHE A 297 7.07 -6.18 15.20
C PHE A 297 5.55 -6.04 15.30
N HIS A 298 4.84 -7.08 14.89
CA HIS A 298 3.39 -7.20 14.97
C HIS A 298 3.08 -8.48 15.73
N LEU A 299 2.29 -8.40 16.79
CA LEU A 299 1.75 -9.57 17.48
C LEU A 299 0.26 -9.39 17.65
N SER A 300 -0.50 -10.40 17.24
CA SER A 300 -1.93 -10.40 17.43
C SER A 300 -2.51 -11.80 17.38
N PHE A 301 -3.58 -12.01 18.14
CA PHE A 301 -4.26 -13.30 18.23
C PHE A 301 -5.71 -13.17 17.78
N GLU A 302 -6.22 -14.22 17.13
CA GLU A 302 -7.62 -14.31 16.77
C GLU A 302 -8.48 -14.25 18.05
N ARG A 303 -9.44 -13.32 18.07
CA ARG A 303 -10.44 -13.14 19.15
C ARG A 303 -9.86 -12.77 20.53
N GLN A 304 -8.56 -12.58 20.68
CA GLN A 304 -7.96 -12.13 21.93
C GLN A 304 -7.39 -10.72 21.76
N CYS A 305 -7.94 -9.79 22.53
CA CYS A 305 -7.47 -8.40 22.55
C CYS A 305 -6.35 -8.25 23.59
N MET A 306 -5.39 -7.38 23.31
CA MET A 306 -4.30 -7.05 24.23
C MET A 306 -4.83 -6.49 25.56
N SER A 307 -4.29 -6.95 26.70
CA SER A 307 -4.54 -6.34 28.01
C SER A 307 -3.84 -4.98 28.12
N ARG A 308 -4.14 -4.25 29.21
CA ARG A 308 -3.46 -2.97 29.47
C ARG A 308 -1.97 -3.20 29.73
N GLU A 309 -1.62 -4.17 30.55
CA GLU A 309 -0.25 -4.52 30.94
C GLU A 309 0.54 -4.98 29.70
N GLU A 310 -0.07 -5.81 28.87
CA GLU A 310 0.52 -6.24 27.59
C GLU A 310 0.76 -5.05 26.65
N SER A 311 -0.15 -4.06 26.60
CA SER A 311 0.03 -2.87 25.76
C SER A 311 1.21 -2.01 26.20
N ILE A 312 1.45 -1.93 27.51
CA ILE A 312 2.61 -1.21 28.08
C ILE A 312 3.89 -1.97 27.71
N ALA A 313 3.96 -3.27 27.99
CA ALA A 313 5.11 -4.10 27.65
C ALA A 313 5.41 -4.10 26.14
N TYR A 314 4.38 -4.11 25.30
CA TYR A 314 4.52 -3.98 23.85
C TYR A 314 5.18 -2.65 23.47
N THR A 315 4.75 -1.53 24.04
CA THR A 315 5.36 -0.22 23.75
C THR A 315 6.79 -0.08 24.27
N GLU A 316 7.09 -0.67 25.43
CA GLU A 316 8.43 -0.63 26.04
C GLU A 316 9.45 -1.45 25.24
N THR A 317 9.02 -2.54 24.60
CA THR A 317 9.86 -3.41 23.74
C THR A 317 10.53 -2.64 22.60
N PHE A 318 9.90 -1.61 22.06
CA PHE A 318 10.42 -0.87 20.88
C PHE A 318 11.23 0.37 21.21
N ASP A 319 11.04 0.92 22.39
CA ASP A 319 11.76 2.11 22.82
C ASP A 319 12.06 1.99 24.31
N PRO A 320 13.05 1.14 24.68
CA PRO A 320 13.61 1.20 26.01
C PRO A 320 14.16 2.62 26.18
N GLN A 321 13.44 3.43 26.94
CA GLN A 321 13.89 4.76 27.30
C GLN A 321 15.11 4.58 28.18
N PRO A 322 16.26 5.20 27.86
CA PRO A 322 17.29 5.38 28.87
C PRO A 322 16.66 6.17 30.01
N GLU A 323 16.70 5.65 31.23
CA GLU A 323 16.20 6.38 32.41
C GLU A 323 16.84 7.77 32.45
N GLY A 324 16.02 8.83 32.40
CA GLY A 324 16.48 10.22 32.44
C GLY A 324 16.79 10.89 31.10
N GLU A 325 16.50 10.28 29.94
CA GLU A 325 16.68 10.96 28.64
C GLU A 325 15.73 12.18 28.50
N SER A 326 16.30 13.37 28.24
CA SER A 326 15.49 14.57 28.00
C SER A 326 14.76 14.51 26.65
N ILE A 327 13.61 15.19 26.54
CA ILE A 327 12.86 15.32 25.26
C ILE A 327 13.74 15.88 24.13
N ALA A 328 14.69 16.78 24.45
CA ALA A 328 15.63 17.32 23.48
C ALA A 328 16.62 16.27 22.98
N ALA A 329 17.18 15.47 23.88
CA ALA A 329 18.06 14.35 23.52
C ALA A 329 17.33 13.30 22.68
N MET A 330 16.07 12.99 23.03
CA MET A 330 15.22 12.10 22.26
C MET A 330 14.95 12.62 20.85
N LYS A 331 14.61 13.91 20.70
CA LYS A 331 14.46 14.54 19.37
C LYS A 331 15.75 14.46 18.56
N GLN A 332 16.90 14.73 19.18
CA GLN A 332 18.20 14.64 18.53
C GLN A 332 18.52 13.19 18.13
N ARG A 333 18.21 12.20 18.98
CA ARG A 333 18.38 10.76 18.69
C ARG A 333 17.54 10.34 17.50
N ILE A 334 16.26 10.75 17.44
CA ILE A 334 15.37 10.50 16.31
C ILE A 334 15.88 11.17 15.04
N GLN A 335 16.38 12.40 15.13
CA GLN A 335 16.94 13.13 13.98
C GLN A 335 18.29 12.59 13.50
N GLN A 336 19.12 12.03 14.39
CA GLN A 336 20.43 11.46 14.08
C GLN A 336 20.34 10.02 13.58
N LYS A 337 19.32 9.27 14.00
CA LYS A 337 19.01 7.92 13.49
C LYS A 337 17.68 7.91 12.72
N PRO A 338 17.52 8.71 11.65
CA PRO A 338 16.30 8.70 10.84
C PRO A 338 16.07 7.35 10.14
N ALA A 339 17.08 6.48 10.13
CA ALA A 339 17.04 5.15 9.54
C ALA A 339 16.35 4.08 10.40
N SER A 340 16.17 4.28 11.72
CA SER A 340 15.39 3.30 12.51
C SER A 340 13.91 3.56 12.30
N ARG A 341 13.35 3.04 11.20
CA ARG A 341 11.92 3.03 10.96
C ARG A 341 11.25 2.26 12.09
N ARG A 342 10.62 2.98 13.01
CA ARG A 342 9.83 2.40 14.11
C ARG A 342 8.44 2.10 13.58
N VAL A 343 8.14 0.82 13.37
CA VAL A 343 6.84 0.35 12.90
C VAL A 343 6.03 -0.22 14.05
N LEU A 344 4.99 0.49 14.46
CA LEU A 344 3.95 -0.03 15.34
C LEU A 344 2.89 -0.72 14.49
N SER A 345 2.57 -1.97 14.78
CA SER A 345 1.64 -2.75 13.98
C SER A 345 0.68 -3.51 14.89
N ILE A 346 -0.61 -3.18 14.81
CA ILE A 346 -1.65 -3.66 15.73
C ILE A 346 -2.89 -4.13 14.99
N LEU A 347 -3.73 -4.96 15.62
CA LEU A 347 -5.09 -5.20 15.11
C LEU A 347 -6.03 -4.10 15.57
N SER A 348 -7.06 -3.83 14.76
CA SER A 348 -8.17 -2.95 15.15
C SER A 348 -8.87 -3.39 16.43
N ASN A 349 -8.89 -4.70 16.71
CA ASN A 349 -9.50 -5.25 17.93
C ASN A 349 -8.69 -4.90 19.20
N ASP A 350 -7.39 -4.62 19.08
CA ASP A 350 -6.55 -4.22 20.20
C ASP A 350 -6.76 -2.74 20.59
N ILE A 351 -7.50 -1.98 19.78
CA ILE A 351 -7.86 -0.59 20.02
C ILE A 351 -9.20 -0.54 20.77
N ARG A 352 -9.13 -0.59 22.11
CA ARG A 352 -10.29 -0.54 23.02
C ARG A 352 -10.18 0.64 23.98
N PRO A 353 -11.27 1.11 24.62
CA PRO A 353 -11.21 2.17 25.63
C PRO A 353 -10.09 2.01 26.67
N GLU A 354 -9.87 0.78 27.13
CA GLU A 354 -8.90 0.44 28.17
C GLU A 354 -7.45 0.50 27.67
N THR A 355 -7.22 0.16 26.40
CA THR A 355 -5.88 0.10 25.79
C THR A 355 -5.52 1.35 24.99
N HIS A 356 -6.51 2.06 24.43
CA HIS A 356 -6.33 3.29 23.64
C HIS A 356 -5.56 4.34 24.41
N LEU A 357 -5.84 4.48 25.71
CA LEU A 357 -5.11 5.44 26.52
C LEU A 357 -3.63 5.08 26.50
N GLN A 358 -3.25 3.83 26.71
CA GLN A 358 -1.84 3.42 26.70
C GLN A 358 -1.20 3.50 25.30
N LEU A 359 -1.91 3.01 24.29
CA LEU A 359 -1.41 3.01 22.91
C LEU A 359 -1.28 4.42 22.33
N PHE A 360 -2.11 5.38 22.76
CA PHE A 360 -2.24 6.67 22.07
C PHE A 360 -2.26 7.93 22.95
N ARG A 361 -2.62 7.88 24.24
CA ARG A 361 -2.79 9.09 25.10
C ARG A 361 -1.88 9.21 26.33
N SER A 362 -1.61 8.15 27.10
CA SER A 362 -1.02 8.25 28.45
C SER A 362 0.49 8.36 28.49
N GLN A 363 1.15 8.32 27.33
CA GLN A 363 2.57 8.62 27.20
C GLN A 363 2.81 9.46 25.94
N VAL A 364 2.53 10.76 26.05
CA VAL A 364 2.84 11.81 25.06
C VAL A 364 4.32 11.79 24.62
N VAL A 365 5.19 11.08 25.36
CA VAL A 365 6.60 10.88 25.05
C VAL A 365 6.84 9.68 24.11
N HIS A 366 6.27 8.50 24.38
CA HIS A 366 6.61 7.26 23.66
C HIS A 366 5.94 7.14 22.28
N VAL A 367 4.65 7.45 22.22
CA VAL A 367 3.82 7.39 21.01
C VAL A 367 4.32 8.37 19.93
N ASN A 368 4.97 9.43 20.38
CA ASN A 368 5.53 10.48 19.54
C ASN A 368 6.82 10.06 18.82
N THR A 369 7.25 8.80 18.92
CA THR A 369 8.42 8.30 18.18
C THR A 369 8.04 7.36 17.03
N ILE A 370 6.75 7.02 16.91
CA ILE A 370 6.27 6.11 15.87
C ILE A 370 6.33 6.81 14.52
N THR A 371 7.12 6.24 13.61
CA THR A 371 7.24 6.75 12.24
C THR A 371 6.32 6.02 11.27
N THR A 372 5.94 4.78 11.59
CA THR A 372 5.00 3.98 10.79
C THR A 372 3.97 3.34 11.72
N LEU A 373 2.69 3.57 11.44
CA LEU A 373 1.59 2.88 12.08
C LEU A 373 0.90 1.99 11.04
N GLU A 374 0.86 0.68 11.30
CA GLU A 374 0.04 -0.28 10.56
C GLU A 374 -1.12 -0.74 11.45
N ILE A 375 -2.35 -0.62 10.96
CA ILE A 375 -3.54 -1.16 11.64
C ILE A 375 -4.15 -2.20 10.71
N CYS A 376 -4.06 -3.46 11.14
CA CYS A 376 -4.68 -4.58 10.46
C CYS A 376 -6.15 -4.72 10.89
N LEU A 377 -7.05 -5.03 9.96
CA LEU A 377 -8.46 -5.28 10.27
C LEU A 377 -8.60 -6.62 11.00
N GLY A 378 -9.13 -6.59 12.22
CA GLY A 378 -9.55 -7.78 12.94
C GLY A 378 -10.99 -8.18 12.61
N ASN A 379 -11.43 -9.33 13.12
CA ASN A 379 -12.79 -9.86 12.86
C ASN A 379 -13.96 -9.03 13.45
N GLY A 380 -13.69 -7.91 14.16
CA GLY A 380 -14.70 -7.11 14.86
C GLY A 380 -15.11 -5.84 14.12
N LEU A 381 -16.22 -5.85 13.37
CA LEU A 381 -16.77 -4.64 12.71
C LEU A 381 -17.42 -3.65 13.69
N LEU A 382 -17.83 -4.11 14.87
CA LEU A 382 -18.60 -3.32 15.84
C LEU A 382 -17.82 -2.13 16.42
N LEU A 383 -16.50 -2.18 16.39
CA LEU A 383 -15.64 -1.12 16.94
C LEU A 383 -15.16 -0.10 15.89
N SER A 384 -15.63 -0.19 14.64
CA SER A 384 -15.21 0.70 13.53
C SER A 384 -15.21 2.18 13.90
N ARG A 385 -16.29 2.69 14.51
CA ARG A 385 -16.39 4.10 14.96
C ARG A 385 -15.40 4.46 16.04
N TYR A 386 -15.27 3.60 17.05
CA TYR A 386 -14.35 3.81 18.15
C TYR A 386 -12.90 3.81 17.67
N VAL A 387 -12.55 2.86 16.79
CA VAL A 387 -11.24 2.77 16.15
C VAL A 387 -10.97 4.01 15.29
N SER A 388 -11.94 4.46 14.50
CA SER A 388 -11.79 5.69 13.70
C SER A 388 -11.57 6.93 14.56
N HIS A 389 -12.32 7.10 15.65
CA HIS A 389 -12.15 8.20 16.59
C HIS A 389 -10.74 8.17 17.20
N THR A 390 -10.34 6.99 17.68
CA THR A 390 -9.02 6.77 18.26
C THR A 390 -7.89 7.05 17.27
N LEU A 391 -8.04 6.61 16.02
CA LEU A 391 -7.11 6.89 14.94
C LEU A 391 -7.05 8.39 14.64
N HIS A 392 -8.18 9.10 14.62
CA HIS A 392 -8.19 10.56 14.48
C HIS A 392 -7.41 11.24 15.61
N ASP A 393 -7.67 10.88 16.86
CA ASP A 393 -6.95 11.42 18.02
C ASP A 393 -5.44 11.20 17.90
N PHE A 394 -5.02 9.99 17.53
CA PHE A 394 -3.62 9.67 17.31
C PHE A 394 -3.00 10.53 16.19
N LEU A 395 -3.66 10.65 15.03
CA LEU A 395 -3.13 11.45 13.92
C LEU A 395 -3.00 12.93 14.28
N CYS A 396 -3.89 13.44 15.12
CA CYS A 396 -3.86 14.78 15.68
C CYS A 396 -2.76 14.97 16.75
N SER A 397 -2.20 13.90 17.31
CA SER A 397 -1.13 13.96 18.33
C SER A 397 0.23 13.45 17.87
N SER A 398 0.37 12.96 16.64
CA SER A 398 1.56 12.25 16.15
C SER A 398 2.31 12.99 15.03
N PRO A 399 3.00 14.12 15.32
CA PRO A 399 3.71 14.92 14.32
C PRO A 399 4.81 14.18 13.56
N TRP A 400 5.40 13.12 14.13
CA TRP A 400 6.50 12.37 13.51
C TRP A 400 6.06 11.18 12.66
N LEU A 401 4.76 10.92 12.58
CA LEU A 401 4.24 9.84 11.76
C LEU A 401 4.52 10.12 10.28
N GLN A 402 5.27 9.24 9.64
CA GLN A 402 5.62 9.32 8.22
C GLN A 402 4.81 8.34 7.37
N HIS A 403 4.30 7.26 7.96
CA HIS A 403 3.58 6.23 7.21
C HIS A 403 2.36 5.75 8.01
N LEU A 404 1.17 5.86 7.43
CA LEU A 404 -0.05 5.24 7.94
C LEU A 404 -0.52 4.18 6.96
N ILE A 405 -0.63 2.94 7.43
CA ILE A 405 -1.09 1.78 6.66
C ILE A 405 -2.31 1.18 7.36
N ALA A 406 -3.50 1.65 6.98
CA ALA A 406 -4.78 1.19 7.50
C ALA A 406 -5.81 1.03 6.36
N PRO A 407 -5.50 0.25 5.30
CA PRO A 407 -6.30 0.21 4.06
C PRO A 407 -7.69 -0.43 4.22
N MET A 408 -7.95 -1.05 5.37
CA MET A 408 -9.19 -1.76 5.70
C MET A 408 -9.89 -1.18 6.93
N ILE A 409 -9.33 -0.13 7.53
CA ILE A 409 -9.88 0.48 8.74
C ILE A 409 -10.75 1.65 8.32
N PRO A 410 -12.05 1.62 8.59
CA PRO A 410 -12.94 2.71 8.23
C PRO A 410 -12.55 3.96 9.01
N TYR A 411 -12.18 5.01 8.28
CA TYR A 411 -11.95 6.35 8.80
C TYR A 411 -13.09 7.26 8.36
N TYR A 412 -13.75 7.92 9.29
CA TYR A 412 -14.90 8.76 8.97
C TYR A 412 -14.49 10.13 8.42
N ALA A 413 -14.99 10.48 7.23
CA ALA A 413 -14.70 11.73 6.52
C ALA A 413 -15.16 12.97 7.31
N GLU A 414 -16.09 12.80 8.24
CA GLU A 414 -16.57 13.84 9.15
C GLU A 414 -15.44 14.43 10.01
N TYR A 415 -14.39 13.66 10.30
CA TYR A 415 -13.19 14.12 10.98
C TYR A 415 -12.24 14.96 10.09
N MET A 416 -12.49 14.99 8.78
CA MET A 416 -11.75 15.78 7.79
C MET A 416 -12.48 17.08 7.41
N ASP A 417 -13.72 17.28 7.86
CA ASP A 417 -14.41 18.54 7.63
C ASP A 417 -13.77 19.62 8.53
N LEU A 418 -13.32 20.71 7.91
CA LEU A 418 -12.73 21.86 8.61
C LEU A 418 -13.73 23.01 8.76
N GLU A 419 -14.92 22.91 8.18
CA GLU A 419 -15.90 23.99 8.12
C GLU A 419 -17.16 23.75 9.00
N GLY A 420 -17.23 22.62 9.71
CA GLY A 420 -18.30 22.35 10.65
C GLY A 420 -18.44 23.38 11.76
N LEU A 421 -19.63 23.40 12.36
CA LEU A 421 -20.00 24.34 13.41
C LEU A 421 -19.38 23.87 14.73
N VAL A 422 -18.71 24.76 15.45
CA VAL A 422 -18.26 24.47 16.82
C VAL A 422 -19.36 24.95 17.76
N ASP A 423 -19.88 24.07 18.60
CA ASP A 423 -20.82 24.44 19.66
C ASP A 423 -20.13 25.45 20.61
N PRO A 424 -20.65 26.68 20.74
CA PRO A 424 -20.02 27.73 21.54
C PRO A 424 -20.01 27.42 23.05
N ILE A 425 -20.90 26.55 23.54
CA ILE A 425 -21.02 26.23 24.97
C ILE A 425 -20.10 25.07 25.34
N SER A 426 -20.10 24.00 24.54
CA SER A 426 -19.32 22.80 24.86
C SER A 426 -17.95 22.75 24.18
N GLY A 427 -17.69 23.62 23.20
CA GLY A 427 -16.50 23.57 22.35
C GLY A 427 -16.44 22.35 21.43
N SER A 428 -17.53 21.57 21.32
CA SER A 428 -17.57 20.38 20.48
C SER A 428 -17.82 20.71 19.02
N TYR A 429 -17.07 20.06 18.14
CA TYR A 429 -17.25 20.20 16.71
C TYR A 429 -18.45 19.37 16.22
N HIS A 430 -19.35 20.00 15.49
CA HIS A 430 -20.48 19.39 14.81
C HIS A 430 -20.30 19.52 13.28
N PRO A 431 -20.06 18.40 12.57
CA PRO A 431 -20.15 18.36 11.12
C PRO A 431 -21.51 18.92 10.67
N ARG A 432 -21.54 19.75 9.62
CA ARG A 432 -22.76 20.49 9.20
C ARG A 432 -23.99 19.61 8.91
N GLN A 433 -23.84 18.29 8.78
CA GLN A 433 -24.85 17.42 8.14
C GLN A 433 -25.18 16.10 8.88
N CYS A 434 -24.77 15.90 10.14
CA CYS A 434 -25.20 14.73 10.93
C CYS A 434 -26.69 14.80 11.33
N ARG A 435 -27.60 14.42 10.43
CA ARG A 435 -29.07 14.40 10.65
C ARG A 435 -29.59 13.17 11.40
N LEU A 436 -28.73 12.23 11.78
CA LEU A 436 -29.13 11.02 12.51
C LEU A 436 -29.34 11.32 14.00
N GLY A 437 -30.58 11.62 14.35
CA GLY A 437 -31.01 11.74 15.75
C GLY A 437 -30.74 10.45 16.55
N LYS A 438 -30.30 10.64 17.80
CA LYS A 438 -30.11 9.63 18.87
C LYS A 438 -28.83 8.79 18.85
N GLN A 439 -27.70 9.31 18.39
CA GLN A 439 -26.41 8.70 18.77
C GLN A 439 -25.87 9.31 20.07
N PRO A 440 -25.22 8.53 20.95
CA PRO A 440 -24.63 9.03 22.17
C PRO A 440 -23.59 10.11 21.82
N MET A 441 -23.90 11.34 22.23
CA MET A 441 -23.16 12.56 21.88
C MET A 441 -21.69 12.55 22.33
N ASP A 442 -21.35 11.73 23.32
CA ASP A 442 -20.04 11.76 23.97
C ASP A 442 -18.90 11.24 23.09
N LEU A 443 -19.19 10.39 22.09
CA LEU A 443 -18.17 9.88 21.15
C LEU A 443 -17.85 10.84 19.99
N PHE A 444 -18.64 11.90 19.82
CA PHE A 444 -18.52 12.85 18.70
C PHE A 444 -17.89 14.18 19.09
N ARG A 445 -17.64 14.41 20.38
CA ARG A 445 -17.00 15.64 20.87
C ARG A 445 -15.49 15.58 20.70
N THR A 446 -15.02 15.53 19.45
CA THR A 446 -13.64 15.90 19.17
C THR A 446 -13.55 17.42 19.14
N ARG A 447 -12.63 18.02 19.89
CA ARG A 447 -12.20 19.41 19.60
C ARG A 447 -11.77 19.43 18.13
N LYS A 448 -12.09 20.50 17.39
CA LYS A 448 -11.63 20.65 16.00
C LYS A 448 -10.11 20.50 15.95
N ARG A 449 -9.63 19.33 15.55
CA ARG A 449 -8.22 18.99 15.52
C ARG A 449 -7.83 18.65 14.09
N VAL A 450 -6.69 19.20 13.69
CA VAL A 450 -6.07 18.89 12.41
C VAL A 450 -5.02 17.84 12.67
N TRP A 451 -4.79 16.91 11.73
CA TRP A 451 -3.69 15.96 11.90
C TRP A 451 -2.37 16.71 12.07
N ALA A 452 -1.62 16.34 13.11
CA ALA A 452 -0.30 16.90 13.38
C ALA A 452 0.77 16.28 12.47
N CYS A 453 0.51 15.11 11.87
CA CYS A 453 1.41 14.36 10.99
C CYS A 453 1.61 14.99 9.59
N ARG A 454 2.09 16.24 9.53
CA ARG A 454 2.33 16.95 8.25
C ARG A 454 3.41 16.31 7.39
N GLY A 455 4.37 15.62 8.02
CA GLY A 455 5.45 14.87 7.35
C GLY A 455 5.04 13.49 6.84
N LEU A 456 3.74 13.21 6.74
CA LEU A 456 3.23 11.92 6.25
C LEU A 456 3.61 11.73 4.77
N LYS A 457 4.39 10.69 4.49
CA LYS A 457 4.86 10.28 3.16
C LYS A 457 3.97 9.20 2.54
N THR A 458 3.49 8.26 3.35
CA THR A 458 2.61 7.17 2.88
C THR A 458 1.30 7.21 3.64
N LEU A 459 0.19 7.26 2.92
CA LEU A 459 -1.15 7.14 3.47
C LEU A 459 -1.94 6.08 2.70
N ARG A 460 -2.20 4.95 3.34
CA ARG A 460 -3.15 3.93 2.87
C ARG A 460 -4.31 3.87 3.84
N ILE A 461 -5.49 4.31 3.44
CA ILE A 461 -6.63 4.48 4.35
C ILE A 461 -7.94 4.12 3.66
N GLN A 462 -8.85 3.47 4.40
CA GLN A 462 -10.25 3.35 4.01
C GLN A 462 -11.04 4.51 4.58
N ILE A 463 -11.75 5.26 3.73
CA ILE A 463 -12.57 6.39 4.16
C ILE A 463 -14.04 6.04 3.97
N GLU A 464 -14.80 6.20 5.05
CA GLU A 464 -16.25 6.04 5.08
C GLU A 464 -16.92 7.36 5.47
N SER A 465 -18.24 7.39 5.37
CA SER A 465 -19.06 8.49 5.88
C SER A 465 -20.24 7.90 6.64
N MET A 466 -20.66 8.58 7.69
CA MET A 466 -21.82 8.22 8.49
C MET A 466 -23.15 8.56 7.79
N GLU A 467 -23.10 9.45 6.81
CA GLU A 467 -24.25 9.89 6.04
C GLU A 467 -24.57 8.96 4.88
N THR A 468 -25.83 8.92 4.46
CA THR A 468 -26.28 8.07 3.34
C THR A 468 -25.81 8.59 1.98
N ASP A 469 -25.45 9.87 1.85
CA ASP A 469 -24.96 10.47 0.59
C ASP A 469 -23.44 10.29 0.44
N HIS A 470 -23.01 9.04 0.35
CA HIS A 470 -21.58 8.72 0.29
C HIS A 470 -20.91 9.22 -0.99
N ALA A 471 -21.64 9.49 -2.08
CA ALA A 471 -21.09 9.89 -3.39
C ALA A 471 -21.08 11.41 -3.63
N SER A 472 -21.42 12.22 -2.63
CA SER A 472 -21.54 13.67 -2.83
C SER A 472 -20.22 14.30 -3.28
N GLU A 473 -20.33 15.29 -4.17
CA GLU A 473 -19.18 16.10 -4.61
C GLU A 473 -18.55 16.84 -3.44
N GLU A 474 -19.36 17.30 -2.49
CA GLU A 474 -18.91 17.99 -1.29
C GLU A 474 -18.04 17.09 -0.42
N ASN A 475 -18.48 15.86 -0.14
CA ASN A 475 -17.74 14.92 0.71
C ASN A 475 -16.41 14.49 0.07
N SER A 476 -16.42 14.24 -1.24
CA SER A 476 -15.18 13.97 -1.98
C SER A 476 -14.21 15.17 -1.93
N ARG A 477 -14.74 16.40 -2.04
CA ARG A 477 -13.96 17.64 -1.97
C ARG A 477 -13.38 17.87 -0.58
N ILE A 478 -14.12 17.53 0.47
CA ILE A 478 -13.63 17.56 1.87
C ILE A 478 -12.41 16.66 2.00
N ILE A 479 -12.49 15.40 1.56
CA ILE A 479 -11.35 14.47 1.62
C ILE A 479 -10.14 15.00 0.85
N PHE A 480 -10.30 15.26 -0.44
CA PHE A 480 -9.17 15.65 -1.28
C PHE A 480 -8.57 16.99 -0.83
N GLY A 481 -9.44 17.94 -0.44
CA GLY A 481 -9.03 19.24 0.08
C GLY A 481 -8.29 19.14 1.41
N TYR A 482 -8.77 18.30 2.33
CA TYR A 482 -8.10 18.05 3.61
C TYR A 482 -6.73 17.44 3.41
N LEU A 483 -6.63 16.33 2.66
CA LEU A 483 -5.37 15.63 2.42
C LEU A 483 -4.34 16.54 1.73
N ALA A 484 -4.77 17.29 0.71
CA ALA A 484 -3.92 18.24 0.00
C ALA A 484 -3.41 19.38 0.90
N LYS A 485 -4.15 19.75 1.94
CA LYS A 485 -3.80 20.83 2.87
C LYS A 485 -2.98 20.36 4.05
N VAL A 486 -3.31 19.19 4.61
CA VAL A 486 -2.80 18.72 5.90
C VAL A 486 -1.57 17.83 5.73
N CYS A 487 -1.45 17.09 4.61
CA CYS A 487 -0.34 16.18 4.36
C CYS A 487 0.39 16.56 3.06
N PRO A 488 1.03 17.75 2.99
CA PRO A 488 1.67 18.24 1.77
C PRO A 488 2.83 17.37 1.27
N ASP A 489 3.41 16.56 2.17
CA ASP A 489 4.58 15.73 1.90
C ASP A 489 4.26 14.31 1.42
N LEU A 490 2.99 14.00 1.14
CA LEU A 490 2.58 12.69 0.63
C LEU A 490 3.28 12.34 -0.68
N GLN A 491 3.90 11.16 -0.69
CA GLN A 491 4.53 10.51 -1.83
C GLN A 491 3.66 9.37 -2.35
N GLU A 492 3.04 8.60 -1.44
CA GLU A 492 2.14 7.51 -1.77
C GLU A 492 0.79 7.73 -1.10
N LEU A 493 -0.26 7.83 -1.91
CA LEU A 493 -1.63 7.99 -1.46
C LEU A 493 -2.49 6.85 -2.00
N SER A 494 -3.19 6.18 -1.10
CA SER A 494 -4.02 5.02 -1.36
C SER A 494 -5.36 5.19 -0.64
N ILE A 495 -6.42 5.55 -1.36
CA ILE A 495 -7.75 5.81 -0.79
C ILE A 495 -8.72 4.71 -1.18
N ARG A 496 -9.20 3.94 -0.20
CA ARG A 496 -10.31 3.00 -0.40
C ARG A 496 -11.61 3.63 0.08
N ARG A 497 -12.59 3.81 -0.80
CA ARG A 497 -13.90 4.34 -0.42
C ARG A 497 -14.98 3.78 -1.32
N ARG A 498 -16.04 3.24 -0.72
CA ARG A 498 -17.17 2.65 -1.44
C ARG A 498 -17.70 3.57 -2.53
N GLN A 499 -17.97 4.82 -2.21
CA GLN A 499 -18.48 5.81 -3.15
C GLN A 499 -17.60 7.06 -3.11
N LEU A 500 -16.89 7.40 -4.17
CA LEU A 500 -16.00 8.54 -4.26
C LEU A 500 -16.16 9.23 -5.61
N ASN A 501 -16.46 10.53 -5.59
CA ASN A 501 -16.64 11.31 -6.80
C ASN A 501 -15.29 11.79 -7.34
N LEU A 502 -14.88 11.24 -8.48
CA LEU A 502 -13.58 11.54 -9.12
C LEU A 502 -13.68 12.64 -10.19
N ASN A 503 -14.88 13.19 -10.42
CA ASN A 503 -15.05 14.30 -11.35
C ASN A 503 -14.36 15.58 -10.84
N LEU A 504 -14.29 16.59 -11.70
CA LEU A 504 -13.67 17.86 -11.34
C LEU A 504 -14.35 18.53 -10.12
N ALA A 505 -15.67 18.47 -10.05
CA ALA A 505 -16.44 19.08 -8.96
C ALA A 505 -16.25 18.37 -7.61
N GLY A 506 -15.98 17.06 -7.63
CA GLY A 506 -15.59 16.23 -6.50
C GLY A 506 -14.20 16.56 -5.98
N GLY A 507 -13.40 17.34 -6.72
CA GLY A 507 -12.17 17.93 -6.21
C GLY A 507 -10.93 17.03 -6.29
N LEU A 508 -10.93 15.99 -7.13
CA LEU A 508 -9.73 15.16 -7.36
C LEU A 508 -8.51 16.03 -7.76
N CYS A 509 -8.75 17.10 -8.53
CA CYS A 509 -7.74 18.07 -8.93
C CYS A 509 -7.07 18.81 -7.76
N LEU A 510 -7.67 18.82 -6.56
CA LEU A 510 -7.07 19.47 -5.37
C LEU A 510 -5.79 18.75 -4.95
N LEU A 511 -5.67 17.46 -5.25
CA LEU A 511 -4.46 16.68 -4.98
C LEU A 511 -3.24 17.16 -5.78
N THR A 512 -3.41 18.01 -6.81
CA THR A 512 -2.28 18.65 -7.53
C THR A 512 -1.36 19.46 -6.62
N ARG A 513 -1.84 19.85 -5.43
CA ARG A 513 -1.04 20.52 -4.39
C ARG A 513 -0.02 19.60 -3.73
N LEU A 514 -0.21 18.28 -3.81
CA LEU A 514 0.75 17.28 -3.34
C LEU A 514 1.90 17.15 -4.35
N ARG A 515 2.84 18.10 -4.29
CA ARG A 515 3.96 18.20 -5.26
C ARG A 515 4.91 17.01 -5.22
N LYS A 516 4.95 16.30 -4.09
CA LYS A 516 5.78 15.11 -3.86
C LYS A 516 5.07 13.81 -4.20
N LEU A 517 3.81 13.85 -4.65
CA LEU A 517 3.03 12.63 -4.91
C LEU A 517 3.60 11.89 -6.12
N GLU A 518 4.05 10.67 -5.85
CA GLU A 518 4.66 9.74 -6.81
C GLU A 518 3.68 8.62 -7.18
N ARG A 519 2.85 8.17 -6.24
CA ARG A 519 1.92 7.04 -6.42
C ARG A 519 0.53 7.41 -5.91
N LEU A 520 -0.47 7.34 -6.78
CA LEU A 520 -1.87 7.51 -6.42
C LEU A 520 -2.66 6.24 -6.74
N MET A 521 -3.32 5.68 -5.74
CA MET A 521 -4.24 4.57 -5.87
C MET A 521 -5.60 4.93 -5.29
N ILE A 522 -6.66 4.65 -6.06
CA ILE A 522 -8.04 4.87 -5.62
C ILE A 522 -8.84 3.60 -5.86
N TRP A 523 -9.50 3.11 -4.80
CA TRP A 523 -10.43 1.98 -4.85
C TRP A 523 -11.83 2.49 -4.59
N THR A 524 -12.75 2.32 -5.54
CA THR A 524 -14.14 2.74 -5.38
C THR A 524 -15.14 1.86 -6.11
N GLU A 525 -16.36 1.75 -5.58
CA GLU A 525 -17.50 1.10 -6.26
C GLU A 525 -18.25 2.09 -7.15
N THR A 526 -18.19 3.39 -6.86
CA THR A 526 -18.94 4.35 -7.67
C THR A 526 -18.29 4.51 -9.02
N TRP A 527 -19.11 4.25 -10.00
CA TRP A 527 -18.87 4.73 -11.33
C TRP A 527 -19.14 6.23 -11.41
N THR A 528 -18.07 7.02 -11.35
CA THR A 528 -18.15 8.39 -11.87
C THR A 528 -17.70 8.37 -13.32
N LYS A 529 -18.56 8.85 -14.23
CA LYS A 529 -18.21 8.98 -15.65
C LYS A 529 -17.11 10.02 -15.77
N LEU A 530 -15.85 9.58 -15.71
CA LEU A 530 -14.69 10.43 -15.95
C LEU A 530 -14.69 10.89 -17.40
N SER A 531 -15.05 12.14 -17.62
CA SER A 531 -14.91 12.76 -18.93
C SER A 531 -13.47 13.18 -19.16
N LYS A 532 -13.11 13.41 -20.42
CA LYS A 532 -11.80 13.99 -20.75
C LYS A 532 -11.54 15.32 -20.01
N LYS A 533 -12.58 16.14 -19.78
CA LYS A 533 -12.46 17.41 -19.05
C LYS A 533 -12.05 17.20 -17.59
N ASP A 534 -12.47 16.08 -16.99
CA ASP A 534 -12.14 15.72 -15.61
C ASP A 534 -10.69 15.28 -15.43
N LEU A 535 -9.96 14.99 -16.50
CA LEU A 535 -8.54 14.58 -16.45
C LEU A 535 -7.60 15.56 -17.17
N GLU A 536 -8.12 16.51 -17.96
CA GLU A 536 -7.30 17.45 -18.74
C GLU A 536 -6.34 18.29 -17.88
N TRP A 537 -6.66 18.53 -16.61
CA TRP A 537 -5.76 19.21 -15.67
C TRP A 537 -4.52 18.40 -15.31
N MET A 538 -4.54 17.08 -15.52
CA MET A 538 -3.37 16.26 -15.31
C MET A 538 -2.32 16.49 -16.39
N ALA A 539 -2.62 17.11 -17.53
CA ALA A 539 -1.65 17.30 -18.61
C ALA A 539 -0.43 18.12 -18.14
N ARG A 540 0.78 17.66 -18.48
CA ARG A 540 2.06 18.29 -18.06
C ARG A 540 2.23 19.71 -18.56
N VAL A 541 1.76 19.98 -19.78
CA VAL A 541 1.74 21.32 -20.38
C VAL A 541 0.28 21.73 -20.50
N PRO A 542 -0.22 22.60 -19.60
CA PRO A 542 -1.55 23.15 -19.75
C PRO A 542 -1.60 23.90 -21.08
N LYS A 543 -2.57 23.56 -21.94
CA LYS A 543 -2.83 24.37 -23.13
C LYS A 543 -3.20 25.76 -22.62
N LYS A 544 -2.46 26.81 -22.99
CA LYS A 544 -2.67 28.20 -22.51
C LYS A 544 -4.15 28.61 -22.38
N LYS A 545 -4.98 28.21 -23.36
CA LYS A 545 -6.42 28.51 -23.38
C LYS A 545 -7.27 27.78 -22.32
N SER A 546 -6.87 26.60 -21.83
CA SER A 546 -7.67 25.85 -20.84
C SER A 546 -7.43 26.33 -19.41
N MET A 547 -6.23 26.83 -19.09
CA MET A 547 -5.90 27.27 -17.73
C MET A 547 -6.63 28.56 -17.34
N GLU A 548 -6.81 29.50 -18.27
CA GLU A 548 -7.59 30.72 -18.06
C GLU A 548 -9.08 30.42 -17.80
N GLN A 549 -9.66 29.46 -18.54
CA GLN A 549 -11.03 28.99 -18.30
C GLN A 549 -11.18 28.26 -16.95
N TRP A 550 -10.13 27.56 -16.51
CA TRP A 550 -10.08 26.84 -15.24
C TRP A 550 -10.13 27.76 -14.02
N VAL A 551 -9.27 28.80 -14.01
CA VAL A 551 -9.21 29.77 -12.91
C VAL A 551 -10.55 30.52 -12.76
N LEU A 552 -11.20 30.82 -13.88
CA LEU A 552 -12.51 31.49 -13.91
C LEU A 552 -13.68 30.56 -13.49
N GLY A 553 -13.60 29.26 -13.81
CA GLY A 553 -14.62 28.28 -13.43
C GLY A 553 -14.68 27.99 -11.93
N LEU A 554 -13.53 27.91 -11.26
CA LEU A 554 -13.48 27.67 -9.80
C LEU A 554 -13.97 28.88 -8.98
N ALA A 555 -13.81 30.11 -9.51
CA ALA A 555 -14.25 31.33 -8.83
C ALA A 555 -15.76 31.57 -8.88
N THR A 556 -16.50 30.89 -9.77
CA THR A 556 -17.92 31.19 -10.06
C THR A 556 -18.92 30.13 -9.58
N GLY A 557 -18.45 29.10 -8.86
CA GLY A 557 -19.28 28.01 -8.31
C GLY A 557 -20.15 28.39 -7.11
N SER A 558 -21.16 29.25 -7.31
CA SER A 558 -22.33 29.42 -6.42
C SER A 558 -23.52 30.04 -7.17
N ARG A 559 -23.84 29.51 -8.37
CA ARG A 559 -25.13 29.79 -8.99
C ARG A 559 -26.11 28.67 -8.67
N SER A 560 -26.96 28.94 -7.69
CA SER A 560 -28.19 28.22 -7.39
C SER A 560 -28.94 27.90 -8.69
N TYR A 561 -29.19 26.61 -8.93
CA TYR A 561 -30.07 26.15 -9.99
C TYR A 561 -31.46 26.78 -9.77
N LYS A 562 -31.82 27.78 -10.59
CA LYS A 562 -33.20 28.25 -10.68
C LYS A 562 -34.07 27.05 -11.09
N ARG A 563 -34.90 26.56 -10.16
CA ARG A 563 -36.05 25.69 -10.46
C ARG A 563 -36.86 26.36 -11.57
N GLY A 564 -36.85 25.74 -12.75
CA GLY A 564 -37.85 26.01 -13.78
C GLY A 564 -39.22 25.59 -13.25
N ARG A 565 -40.21 26.48 -13.37
CA ARG A 565 -41.62 26.15 -13.18
C ARG A 565 -42.03 25.19 -14.29
N ASP A 566 -42.46 23.99 -13.93
CA ASP A 566 -43.15 23.10 -14.85
C ASP A 566 -44.54 23.65 -15.17
N HIS A 567 -44.81 23.78 -16.47
CA HIS A 567 -46.14 24.07 -17.01
C HIS A 567 -46.99 22.80 -16.99
N HIS A 568 -48.23 22.96 -16.51
CA HIS A 568 -49.28 21.97 -16.59
C HIS A 568 -49.59 21.59 -18.06
N HIS A 569 -49.49 20.31 -18.38
CA HIS A 569 -50.22 19.70 -19.48
C HIS A 569 -51.17 18.63 -18.93
N THR A 570 -52.44 19.02 -18.92
CA THR A 570 -53.63 18.19 -18.78
C THR A 570 -53.74 17.24 -19.98
N HIS A 571 -53.87 15.94 -19.72
CA HIS A 571 -54.48 15.01 -20.67
C HIS A 571 -55.67 14.33 -20.01
N ASP A 572 -56.84 14.58 -20.59
CA ASP A 572 -58.08 13.85 -20.41
C ASP A 572 -57.92 12.37 -20.74
N ILE A 573 -58.43 11.49 -19.86
CA ILE A 573 -59.02 10.22 -20.27
C ILE A 573 -60.32 10.01 -19.48
N ASN A 574 -61.44 10.16 -20.17
CA ASN A 574 -62.75 9.67 -19.79
C ASN A 574 -62.80 8.13 -19.87
N GLY A 575 -63.51 7.50 -18.92
CA GLY A 575 -64.46 6.45 -19.29
C GLY A 575 -64.54 5.17 -18.45
N LYS A 576 -65.61 5.14 -17.63
CA LYS A 576 -66.56 4.02 -17.41
C LYS A 576 -66.26 2.96 -16.33
N GLY A 577 -67.24 2.80 -15.42
CA GLY A 577 -67.61 1.51 -14.83
C GLY A 577 -67.83 1.46 -13.31
N ARG A 578 -69.01 1.86 -12.82
CA ARG A 578 -69.59 1.54 -11.49
C ARG A 578 -70.08 0.06 -11.43
N PRO A 579 -70.67 -0.46 -10.32
CA PRO A 579 -70.39 -0.29 -8.88
C PRO A 579 -70.45 -1.65 -8.12
N GLY A 580 -70.11 -1.69 -6.82
CA GLY A 580 -70.40 -2.86 -5.99
C GLY A 580 -70.15 -2.63 -4.49
N MET A 581 -71.23 -2.52 -3.72
CA MET A 581 -71.28 -2.38 -2.27
C MET A 581 -70.74 -3.62 -1.53
N ALA A 582 -70.09 -3.42 -0.38
CA ALA A 582 -70.29 -4.25 0.81
C ALA A 582 -69.86 -3.48 2.08
N ALA A 583 -70.74 -3.53 3.07
CA ALA A 583 -70.61 -2.95 4.39
C ALA A 583 -70.04 -3.97 5.41
N ARG A 584 -69.70 -3.44 6.60
CA ARG A 584 -69.31 -4.12 7.87
C ARG A 584 -67.83 -4.55 7.91
N THR A 585 -67.08 -4.39 8.99
CA THR A 585 -67.45 -4.56 10.40
C THR A 585 -66.47 -3.83 11.34
N LEU A 586 -66.99 -3.55 12.53
CA LEU A 586 -66.40 -2.91 13.72
C LEU A 586 -65.26 -3.72 14.39
N SER A 587 -64.70 -3.09 15.44
CA SER A 587 -63.85 -3.61 16.55
C SER A 587 -62.34 -3.53 16.31
N SER A 588 -61.50 -3.05 17.23
CA SER A 588 -61.67 -2.66 18.64
C SER A 588 -60.51 -1.79 19.11
N ALA A 589 -60.84 -0.82 19.97
CA ALA A 589 -60.12 -0.32 21.15
C ALA A 589 -58.60 -0.48 21.27
N SER A 590 -57.90 0.64 21.49
CA SER A 590 -57.34 0.92 22.82
C SER A 590 -56.98 2.40 22.97
N THR A 591 -57.69 3.02 23.90
CA THR A 591 -57.40 4.31 24.53
C THR A 591 -56.08 4.24 25.32
N SER A 592 -55.20 5.22 25.12
CA SER A 592 -54.53 5.85 26.26
C SER A 592 -54.23 7.32 25.94
N SER A 593 -54.85 8.14 26.77
CA SER A 593 -54.67 9.58 26.97
C SER A 593 -53.27 9.93 27.42
N SER A 594 -52.70 11.03 26.94
CA SER A 594 -52.11 12.06 27.83
C SER A 594 -51.56 13.28 27.07
N SER A 595 -51.90 14.42 27.66
CA SER A 595 -51.19 15.71 27.67
C SER A 595 -50.91 16.43 26.35
N SER A 596 -51.87 17.29 26.03
CA SER A 596 -51.69 18.63 25.49
C SER A 596 -50.53 19.40 26.14
N GLY A 597 -49.67 19.95 25.29
CA GLY A 597 -48.60 20.89 25.65
C GLY A 597 -48.20 21.68 24.41
N ASP A 598 -49.11 22.54 23.95
CA ASP A 598 -48.86 23.52 22.90
C ASP A 598 -47.76 24.49 23.37
N SER A 599 -46.64 24.50 22.64
CA SER A 599 -45.67 25.60 22.68
C SER A 599 -45.34 25.97 21.24
N GLN A 600 -46.03 27.01 20.76
CA GLN A 600 -45.64 27.79 19.61
C GLN A 600 -44.25 28.38 19.87
N LEU A 601 -43.27 28.01 19.04
CA LEU A 601 -42.01 28.74 18.92
C LEU A 601 -41.94 29.35 17.52
N ASP A 602 -42.09 30.68 17.51
CA ASP A 602 -41.84 31.56 16.39
C ASP A 602 -40.44 31.35 15.83
N THR A 603 -40.38 30.93 14.57
CA THR A 603 -39.12 30.83 13.82
C THR A 603 -38.86 32.16 13.12
N GLN A 604 -38.14 33.06 13.80
CA GLN A 604 -37.53 34.22 13.15
C GLN A 604 -36.37 33.76 12.26
N ARG A 605 -36.54 33.94 10.94
CA ARG A 605 -35.51 33.76 9.92
C ARG A 605 -34.55 34.95 9.96
N SER A 606 -33.40 34.77 10.60
CA SER A 606 -32.25 35.66 10.48
C SER A 606 -31.48 35.33 9.20
N THR A 607 -31.46 36.26 8.25
CA THR A 607 -30.53 36.25 7.11
C THR A 607 -29.23 36.96 7.53
N GLY A 608 -28.35 36.23 8.20
CA GLY A 608 -27.01 36.69 8.56
C GLY A 608 -25.99 36.21 7.53
N ASP A 609 -25.47 37.15 6.74
CA ASP A 609 -24.27 36.97 5.89
C ASP A 609 -23.04 37.01 6.82
N GLU A 610 -22.74 35.87 7.47
CA GLU A 610 -21.54 35.73 8.29
C GLU A 610 -20.31 35.57 7.39
N THR A 611 -19.58 36.68 7.22
CA THR A 611 -18.26 36.69 6.62
C THR A 611 -17.31 35.80 7.43
N ARG A 612 -16.87 34.72 6.78
CA ARG A 612 -15.89 33.71 7.20
C ARG A 612 -14.68 34.30 7.96
N SER A 613 -14.55 33.97 9.23
CA SER A 613 -13.34 34.25 10.02
C SER A 613 -12.20 33.27 9.64
N PRO A 614 -10.99 33.73 9.32
CA PRO A 614 -9.83 32.85 9.15
C PRO A 614 -9.45 32.16 10.46
N LEU A 615 -8.83 30.98 10.37
CA LEU A 615 -8.27 30.25 11.52
C LEU A 615 -7.37 31.18 12.35
N THR A 616 -7.52 31.12 13.67
CA THR A 616 -6.79 31.95 14.62
C THR A 616 -5.48 31.28 15.05
N VAL A 617 -4.56 32.07 15.62
CA VAL A 617 -3.33 31.54 16.23
C VAL A 617 -3.66 30.54 17.35
N ASP A 618 -4.75 30.77 18.08
CA ASP A 618 -5.16 29.91 19.19
C ASP A 618 -5.71 28.56 18.71
N ASP A 619 -6.29 28.49 17.51
CA ASP A 619 -6.65 27.22 16.85
C ASP A 619 -5.40 26.38 16.49
N MET A 620 -4.25 27.03 16.33
CA MET A 620 -2.97 26.41 15.91
C MET A 620 -2.04 26.06 17.10
N LYS A 621 -2.18 26.75 18.24
CA LYS A 621 -1.32 26.58 19.44
C LYS A 621 -1.39 25.21 20.11
N GLY A 622 -2.25 24.29 19.66
CA GLY A 622 -2.34 22.91 20.17
C GLY A 622 -2.07 21.81 19.15
N VAL A 623 -1.70 22.15 17.91
CA VAL A 623 -1.77 21.22 16.77
C VAL A 623 -0.50 21.18 15.91
N GLY A 624 0.40 22.17 16.03
CA GLY A 624 1.64 22.23 15.26
C GLY A 624 2.89 22.29 16.14
N SER A 625 4.04 21.90 15.58
CA SER A 625 5.33 22.27 16.19
C SER A 625 5.50 23.79 16.18
N MET A 626 6.39 24.35 17.02
CA MET A 626 6.67 25.80 16.98
C MET A 626 7.07 26.27 15.57
N ALA A 627 7.80 25.43 14.81
CA ALA A 627 8.15 25.72 13.43
C ALA A 627 6.94 25.77 12.48
N ASP A 628 5.88 25.00 12.75
CA ASP A 628 4.61 25.04 12.00
C ASP A 628 3.81 26.30 12.29
N ILE A 629 3.82 26.74 13.56
CA ILE A 629 3.19 28.00 13.99
C ILE A 629 3.93 29.15 13.30
N GLU A 630 5.27 29.17 13.36
CA GLU A 630 6.11 30.18 12.69
C GLU A 630 5.97 30.17 11.16
N ALA A 631 5.83 28.99 10.54
CA ALA A 631 5.61 28.88 9.10
C ALA A 631 4.24 29.42 8.69
N TRP A 632 3.20 29.11 9.46
CA TRP A 632 1.85 29.63 9.26
C TRP A 632 1.78 31.14 9.52
N GLU A 633 2.43 31.64 10.56
CA GLU A 633 2.54 33.08 10.85
C GLU A 633 3.22 33.83 9.69
N ARG A 634 4.32 33.29 9.15
CA ARG A 634 4.97 33.84 7.95
C ARG A 634 4.03 33.88 6.74
N GLU A 635 3.23 32.84 6.53
CA GLU A 635 2.25 32.80 5.44
C GLU A 635 1.14 33.84 5.64
N GLN A 636 0.63 34.01 6.86
CA GLN A 636 -0.36 35.05 7.19
C GLN A 636 0.21 36.46 7.03
N GLU A 637 1.47 36.68 7.39
CA GLU A 637 2.14 37.96 7.13
C GLU A 637 2.26 38.26 5.63
N LEU A 638 2.58 37.26 4.80
CA LEU A 638 2.63 37.42 3.35
C LEU A 638 1.24 37.77 2.78
N VAL A 639 0.17 37.17 3.29
CA VAL A 639 -1.21 37.51 2.91
C VAL A 639 -1.57 38.93 3.37
N LYS A 640 -1.21 39.33 4.59
CA LYS A 640 -1.41 40.70 5.09
C LYS A 640 -0.65 41.72 4.23
N LYS A 641 0.62 41.47 3.90
CA LYS A 641 1.45 42.32 3.02
C LYS A 641 0.85 42.45 1.61
N ARG A 642 0.26 41.37 1.07
CA ARG A 642 -0.45 41.41 -0.22
C ARG A 642 -1.75 42.23 -0.16
N LYS A 643 -2.47 42.19 0.97
CA LYS A 643 -3.70 42.97 1.18
C LYS A 643 -3.42 44.45 1.48
N SER A 644 -2.34 44.77 2.18
CA SER A 644 -1.98 46.16 2.52
C SER A 644 -1.24 46.90 1.40
N GLY A 645 -0.68 46.19 0.41
CA GLY A 645 -0.02 46.80 -0.76
C GLY A 645 -0.95 47.38 -1.82
N GLY A 646 -2.27 47.33 -1.61
CA GLY A 646 -3.27 47.71 -2.60
C GLY A 646 -3.95 49.05 -2.33
N SER A 647 -3.22 50.13 -2.01
CA SER A 647 -3.66 51.51 -2.29
C SER A 647 -2.59 52.53 -1.89
N SER A 648 -1.74 52.95 -2.83
CA SER A 648 -1.18 54.30 -2.86
C SER A 648 -0.45 54.52 -4.19
N SER A 649 -1.18 54.96 -5.19
CA SER A 649 -0.61 55.68 -6.32
C SER A 649 -0.34 57.12 -5.88
N ARG A 650 0.92 57.43 -5.52
CA ARG A 650 1.41 58.81 -5.60
C ARG A 650 2.58 58.88 -6.56
N ILE A 651 2.32 59.61 -7.63
CA ILE A 651 3.26 60.13 -8.61
C ILE A 651 4.28 61.00 -7.87
N GLY A 652 5.56 60.67 -8.03
CA GLY A 652 6.69 61.44 -7.52
C GLY A 652 7.92 61.11 -8.35
N LEU A 653 8.26 62.04 -9.24
CA LEU A 653 9.40 62.02 -10.13
C LEU A 653 10.75 62.11 -9.38
N LEU A 654 11.78 61.57 -10.05
CA LEU A 654 13.22 61.82 -9.95
C LEU A 654 14.01 61.17 -8.80
N GLY A 655 15.06 60.44 -9.19
CA GLY A 655 16.09 59.94 -8.29
C GLY A 655 16.85 58.74 -8.84
N SER A 656 17.72 58.97 -9.82
CA SER A 656 18.69 58.02 -10.35
C SER A 656 19.62 57.46 -9.24
N SER A 657 19.65 56.15 -9.07
CA SER A 657 20.77 55.47 -8.41
C SER A 657 20.85 54.02 -8.87
N SER A 658 21.95 53.73 -9.57
CA SER A 658 22.44 52.41 -9.97
C SER A 658 22.33 51.38 -8.84
N ARG A 659 21.56 50.32 -9.06
CA ARG A 659 21.67 49.08 -8.29
C ARG A 659 21.68 47.88 -9.23
N SER A 660 22.72 47.08 -9.01
CA SER A 660 23.12 45.87 -9.71
C SER A 660 21.96 44.91 -9.93
N LYS A 661 21.69 44.59 -11.20
CA LYS A 661 20.82 43.50 -11.64
C LYS A 661 21.52 42.16 -11.35
N GLY A 662 21.49 41.72 -10.10
CA GLY A 662 21.67 40.31 -9.74
C GLY A 662 20.39 39.55 -10.08
N ARG A 663 20.20 39.20 -11.36
CA ARG A 663 19.12 38.32 -11.83
C ARG A 663 19.39 36.93 -11.27
N ARG A 664 18.95 36.65 -10.03
CA ARG A 664 18.74 35.29 -9.57
C ARG A 664 17.56 34.75 -10.37
N SER A 665 17.84 34.07 -11.48
CA SER A 665 16.88 33.16 -12.13
C SER A 665 16.68 31.97 -11.19
N PHE A 666 15.89 32.18 -10.14
CA PHE A 666 15.35 31.07 -9.37
C PHE A 666 14.35 30.34 -10.26
N ASP A 667 14.60 29.05 -10.46
CA ASP A 667 13.75 27.95 -10.97
C ASP A 667 12.25 28.26 -11.05
N ARG A 668 11.86 29.08 -12.02
CA ARG A 668 10.45 29.39 -12.31
C ARG A 668 9.80 28.39 -13.26
N GLU A 669 10.58 27.42 -13.77
CA GLU A 669 10.12 26.49 -14.80
C GLU A 669 9.15 25.42 -14.27
N ASP A 670 9.13 25.17 -12.96
CA ASP A 670 8.28 24.13 -12.36
C ASP A 670 6.94 24.63 -11.78
N GLU A 671 6.69 25.95 -11.72
CA GLU A 671 5.47 26.48 -11.07
C GLU A 671 4.17 26.07 -11.80
N GLY A 672 4.25 25.66 -13.07
CA GLY A 672 3.09 25.32 -13.90
C GLY A 672 2.72 23.83 -13.97
N VAL A 673 3.56 22.92 -13.48
CA VAL A 673 3.35 21.48 -13.69
C VAL A 673 2.52 20.88 -12.55
N CYS A 674 1.29 20.45 -12.85
CA CYS A 674 0.49 19.62 -11.93
C CYS A 674 1.23 18.29 -11.73
N TRP A 675 1.39 17.77 -10.51
CA TRP A 675 2.05 16.48 -10.24
C TRP A 675 3.34 16.23 -11.05
N PRO A 676 4.42 16.97 -10.77
CA PRO A 676 5.67 16.81 -11.51
C PRO A 676 6.32 15.43 -11.31
N LYS A 677 5.97 14.72 -10.23
CA LYS A 677 6.57 13.44 -9.83
C LYS A 677 5.65 12.23 -9.93
N LEU A 678 4.43 12.35 -10.47
CA LEU A 678 3.51 11.20 -10.49
C LEU A 678 3.99 10.13 -11.46
N GLU A 679 4.51 9.05 -10.90
CA GLU A 679 5.02 7.88 -11.61
C GLU A 679 3.93 6.83 -11.82
N PHE A 680 2.97 6.72 -10.90
CA PHE A 680 1.95 5.68 -10.93
C PHE A 680 0.55 6.20 -10.57
N LEU A 681 -0.43 5.89 -11.40
CA LEU A 681 -1.84 6.10 -11.14
C LEU A 681 -2.59 4.77 -11.31
N GLY A 682 -3.20 4.27 -10.24
CA GLY A 682 -4.11 3.13 -10.34
C GLY A 682 -5.52 3.44 -9.88
N LEU A 683 -6.48 2.97 -10.67
CA LEU A 683 -7.90 3.07 -10.39
C LEU A 683 -8.48 1.66 -10.34
N GLN A 684 -8.86 1.21 -9.14
CA GLN A 684 -9.54 -0.06 -8.97
C GLN A 684 -11.03 0.19 -8.80
N LEU A 685 -11.77 -0.13 -9.86
CA LEU A 685 -13.21 0.08 -9.93
C LEU A 685 -13.91 -1.23 -9.65
N VAL A 686 -14.58 -1.31 -8.49
CA VAL A 686 -15.33 -2.52 -8.17
C VAL A 686 -16.76 -2.39 -8.66
N MET A 687 -17.09 -3.14 -9.71
CA MET A 687 -18.41 -3.06 -10.30
C MET A 687 -19.40 -3.98 -9.58
N THR A 688 -20.49 -3.39 -9.08
CA THR A 688 -21.58 -4.11 -8.40
C THR A 688 -22.69 -4.55 -9.36
N HIS A 689 -22.72 -4.06 -10.61
CA HIS A 689 -23.77 -4.33 -11.60
C HIS A 689 -23.23 -4.87 -12.93
N LYS A 690 -24.06 -5.63 -13.67
CA LYS A 690 -23.77 -6.30 -14.96
C LYS A 690 -23.54 -5.35 -16.16
N GLU A 691 -23.23 -4.07 -15.93
CA GLU A 691 -22.93 -3.15 -17.03
C GLU A 691 -21.58 -3.50 -17.67
N GLN A 692 -21.47 -3.34 -18.99
CA GLN A 692 -20.38 -3.88 -19.81
C GLN A 692 -19.00 -3.31 -19.40
N PRO A 693 -18.09 -4.13 -18.81
CA PRO A 693 -16.76 -3.71 -18.35
C PRO A 693 -15.84 -3.25 -19.48
N LEU A 694 -16.02 -3.86 -20.66
CA LEU A 694 -15.00 -3.92 -21.71
C LEU A 694 -14.64 -2.56 -22.30
N LYS A 695 -15.58 -1.61 -22.35
CA LYS A 695 -15.33 -0.32 -23.00
C LYS A 695 -14.43 0.61 -22.18
N LEU A 696 -14.33 0.44 -20.87
CA LEU A 696 -13.58 1.37 -20.02
C LEU A 696 -12.13 0.93 -19.81
N GLU A 697 -11.91 -0.37 -19.62
CA GLU A 697 -10.56 -0.93 -19.56
C GLU A 697 -9.76 -0.59 -20.82
N GLU A 698 -10.43 -0.36 -21.95
CA GLU A 698 -9.78 0.10 -23.18
C GLU A 698 -9.65 1.64 -23.25
N HIS A 699 -10.70 2.39 -22.90
CA HIS A 699 -10.74 3.84 -23.13
C HIS A 699 -9.94 4.65 -22.10
N LEU A 700 -9.99 4.28 -20.82
CA LEU A 700 -9.38 5.06 -19.74
C LEU A 700 -7.83 5.01 -19.78
N PRO A 701 -7.18 3.84 -19.96
CA PRO A 701 -5.74 3.79 -20.18
C PRO A 701 -5.30 4.58 -21.41
N ALA A 702 -6.03 4.48 -22.52
CA ALA A 702 -5.70 5.23 -23.74
C ALA A 702 -5.79 6.75 -23.52
N MET A 703 -6.81 7.20 -22.78
CA MET A 703 -6.98 8.61 -22.42
C MET A 703 -5.85 9.10 -21.51
N ILE A 704 -5.47 8.33 -20.49
CA ILE A 704 -4.40 8.70 -19.55
C ILE A 704 -3.03 8.64 -20.22
N ALA A 705 -2.73 7.61 -21.01
CA ALA A 705 -1.50 7.52 -21.80
C ALA A 705 -1.35 8.72 -22.76
N LYS A 706 -2.46 9.28 -23.26
CA LYS A 706 -2.44 10.50 -24.07
C LYS A 706 -2.19 11.78 -23.26
N ILE A 707 -2.64 11.83 -22.00
CA ILE A 707 -2.51 13.00 -21.12
C ILE A 707 -1.15 12.99 -20.40
N ARG A 708 -0.67 11.80 -20.02
CA ARG A 708 0.52 11.48 -19.22
C ARG A 708 1.18 10.18 -19.73
N PRO A 709 1.90 10.21 -20.85
CA PRO A 709 2.56 9.02 -21.39
C PRO A 709 3.65 8.46 -20.47
N GLU A 710 4.20 9.27 -19.57
CA GLU A 710 5.25 8.87 -18.61
C GLU A 710 4.73 8.18 -17.35
N THR A 711 3.44 8.31 -17.04
CA THR A 711 2.85 7.76 -15.82
C THR A 711 2.38 6.33 -16.10
N GLU A 712 2.86 5.38 -15.32
CA GLU A 712 2.34 4.01 -15.32
C GLU A 712 0.87 4.06 -14.86
N PHE A 713 -0.02 3.54 -15.70
CA PHE A 713 -1.44 3.51 -15.42
C PHE A 713 -1.92 2.07 -15.26
N SER A 714 -2.64 1.81 -14.16
CA SER A 714 -3.36 0.55 -13.96
C SER A 714 -4.85 0.82 -13.76
N CYS A 715 -5.69 0.08 -14.48
CA CYS A 715 -7.13 0.06 -14.26
C CYS A 715 -7.57 -1.39 -14.17
N GLU A 716 -7.98 -1.81 -12.98
CA GLU A 716 -8.43 -3.18 -12.73
C GLU A 716 -9.91 -3.16 -12.36
N ALA A 717 -10.75 -3.85 -13.14
CA ALA A 717 -12.09 -4.21 -12.71
C ALA A 717 -11.99 -5.47 -11.82
N GLY A 718 -11.97 -5.28 -10.50
CA GLY A 718 -11.94 -6.37 -9.53
C GLY A 718 -13.30 -6.64 -8.89
N ARG A 719 -13.52 -7.83 -8.33
CA ARG A 719 -14.63 -8.10 -7.39
C ARG A 719 -14.19 -7.83 -5.95
N TRP A 720 -15.05 -7.21 -5.14
CA TRP A 720 -14.72 -6.83 -3.75
C TRP A 720 -14.22 -8.01 -2.91
N HIS A 721 -14.78 -9.20 -3.11
CA HIS A 721 -14.46 -10.39 -2.32
C HIS A 721 -13.11 -11.04 -2.66
N GLU A 722 -12.52 -10.72 -3.81
CA GLU A 722 -11.24 -11.31 -4.24
C GLU A 722 -10.02 -10.52 -3.72
N LEU A 723 -10.27 -9.36 -3.09
CA LEU A 723 -9.25 -8.41 -2.62
C LEU A 723 -9.09 -8.41 -1.09
N ASN A 724 -9.76 -9.32 -0.38
CA ASN A 724 -9.69 -9.47 1.08
C ASN A 724 -8.82 -10.65 1.50
#